data_AF-A0AAV1N2E9-F1
#
_entry.id   AF-A0AAV1N2E9-F1
#
_cell.length_a   1.000
_cell.length_b   1.000
_cell.length_c   1.000
_cell.angle_alpha   90.00
_cell.angle_beta   90.00
_cell.angle_gamma   90.00
#
_symmetry.space_group_name_H-M   'P 1'
#
loop_
_entity.id
_entity.type
_entity.pdbx_description
1 polymer ?
#
loop_
_entity_poly.entity_id
_entity_poly.type
_entity_poly.pdbx_seq_one_letter_code
_entity_poly.pdbx_strand_id
1 'polypeptide(L)'
;MCIEKLSSDAGSSEVLPRVKDVSALPLLVKQGMERSVVLQSDVPLQVSRKHYLSLWNNDDPEGDMWTSGSPSSVTVLDVSKITLLSSLESSFRNTMRSFPLPLLVKIIHKSRLRYYGKFGLNIDYPYQAYFEVADQSGTMSLVLWNELCPEFYQRLNVGTVLYLQNYALKPSYSHRSRPQMDHYRMKSFNSVEICLNLRNPVSVITVVSPKSVLPQWGLPELSYQFTNRSQLDKLSNNVACDIIGLVTFVGRVERVKSKSNKGPEKFWTYRWVHAVDGSTDQPFILEVFSSSQPEIFSHICPMTYLVCTHMRVCQVEGSSPYLTSSCETEMFITGYHKGQPYVNDPTVKSFIQWTKTLKDNIILQRTAVGGHYCYPHAPKTFTQSMIDASGQAPLVAAADLKRELETLQYREHIKLAIQGQITAVRYMNSPKSTESQGPEGKQIPDVSTDACEQAVLDTHNNPTTAEASLTSPSSEDISPNKRKRRMRRSGHENTEGGRGQEEEQQDSESEAMQDVEYGLKPQNQDSDVLSWESSSWLKQRQEMSEHLCRGGLYQDSISRRFTFDEKNVLLQWSNLQALRWTPEQSADPTPPVGCPGYYLITILGINKQIAVDAAYFPVVRSNEPRAVGLPQDPHGNTMMSCLSSGFLCPLSDAANHSDITLPEPEEILVTASELEDTHVVCVLDLCHLGGDKVEVLINKVYRVTEVSIN
;
A
#
# COMPACT_ATOMS: atom_id res chain seq x y z
N MET A 1 33.85 -16.60 1.28
CA MET A 1 33.14 -17.41 0.27
C MET A 1 31.78 -16.78 0.07
N CYS A 2 31.51 -16.20 -1.10
CA CYS A 2 30.14 -15.93 -1.52
C CYS A 2 29.58 -17.21 -2.14
N ILE A 3 28.42 -17.66 -1.68
CA ILE A 3 27.70 -18.76 -2.32
C ILE A 3 26.71 -18.11 -3.28
N GLU A 4 27.05 -18.12 -4.56
CA GLU A 4 26.25 -17.46 -5.61
C GLU A 4 25.03 -18.29 -6.01
N LYS A 5 25.02 -19.59 -5.72
CA LYS A 5 23.90 -20.49 -6.03
C LYS A 5 23.87 -21.69 -5.08
N LEU A 6 22.70 -21.97 -4.51
CA LEU A 6 22.44 -23.17 -3.69
C LEU A 6 21.23 -23.90 -4.30
N SER A 7 21.43 -25.14 -4.73
CA SER A 7 20.35 -26.02 -5.22
C SER A 7 20.20 -27.20 -4.27
N SER A 8 18.97 -27.43 -3.78
CA SER A 8 18.63 -28.55 -2.91
C SER A 8 17.73 -29.52 -3.68
N ASP A 9 18.20 -30.75 -3.87
CA ASP A 9 17.36 -31.86 -4.36
C ASP A 9 16.68 -32.57 -3.19
N ALA A 10 15.53 -33.21 -3.45
CA ALA A 10 14.74 -33.96 -2.46
C ALA A 10 15.37 -35.29 -2.01
N GLY A 11 16.69 -35.42 -2.10
CA GLY A 11 17.47 -36.58 -1.66
C GLY A 11 18.05 -36.38 -0.25
N SER A 12 18.16 -37.45 0.53
CA SER A 12 18.92 -37.41 1.78
C SER A 12 20.40 -37.18 1.48
N SER A 13 21.01 -36.15 2.11
CA SER A 13 22.44 -35.88 1.95
C SER A 13 23.27 -37.10 2.39
N GLU A 14 24.09 -37.65 1.48
CA GLU A 14 25.02 -38.74 1.82
C GLU A 14 26.13 -38.27 2.78
N VAL A 15 26.42 -36.96 2.80
CA VAL A 15 27.48 -36.35 3.62
C VAL A 15 26.95 -35.91 4.99
N LEU A 16 25.69 -35.45 5.07
CA LEU A 16 25.04 -35.01 6.30
C LEU A 16 23.69 -35.73 6.51
N PRO A 17 23.69 -37.07 6.73
CA PRO A 17 22.46 -37.88 6.77
C PRO A 17 21.51 -37.54 7.93
N ARG A 18 21.94 -36.71 8.89
CA ARG A 18 21.13 -36.23 10.02
C ARG A 18 20.47 -34.86 9.78
N VAL A 19 20.88 -34.13 8.74
CA VAL A 19 20.33 -32.81 8.42
C VAL A 19 19.20 -33.01 7.42
N LYS A 20 17.96 -32.82 7.89
CA LYS A 20 16.75 -32.98 7.08
C LYS A 20 16.20 -31.66 6.52
N ASP A 21 16.78 -30.55 6.95
CA ASP A 21 16.38 -29.19 6.57
C ASP A 21 17.65 -28.37 6.32
N VAL A 22 17.67 -27.61 5.23
CA VAL A 22 18.75 -26.69 4.86
C VAL A 22 18.96 -25.63 5.94
N SER A 23 17.91 -25.25 6.67
CA SER A 23 17.98 -24.32 7.80
C SER A 23 18.78 -24.86 8.99
N ALA A 24 18.99 -26.18 9.07
CA ALA A 24 19.78 -26.84 10.11
C ALA A 24 21.25 -27.06 9.72
N LEU A 25 21.68 -26.58 8.55
CA LEU A 25 23.09 -26.62 8.15
C LEU A 25 23.92 -25.70 9.04
N PRO A 26 25.09 -26.16 9.54
CA PRO A 26 25.99 -25.30 10.29
C PRO A 26 26.58 -24.23 9.38
N LEU A 27 26.28 -22.97 9.66
CA LEU A 27 26.93 -21.81 9.03
C LEU A 27 28.42 -21.78 9.40
N LEU A 28 29.28 -21.55 8.41
CA LEU A 28 30.72 -21.35 8.64
C LEU A 28 30.93 -20.00 9.34
N VAL A 29 31.04 -20.05 10.66
CA VAL A 29 31.35 -18.88 11.49
C VAL A 29 32.86 -18.88 11.77
N LYS A 30 33.51 -17.70 11.70
CA LYS A 30 34.95 -17.54 12.00
C LYS A 30 35.23 -18.02 13.44
N GLN A 31 36.34 -18.74 13.64
CA GLN A 31 36.70 -19.33 14.92
C GLN A 31 36.72 -18.25 16.03
N GLY A 32 35.91 -18.45 17.08
CA GLY A 32 35.70 -17.47 18.16
C GLY A 32 34.41 -16.64 18.09
N MET A 33 33.63 -16.72 17.00
CA MET A 33 32.31 -16.06 16.87
C MET A 33 31.12 -17.03 17.00
N GLU A 34 31.39 -18.32 17.26
CA GLU A 34 30.45 -19.45 17.31
C GLU A 34 29.33 -19.34 18.36
N ARG A 35 29.43 -18.40 19.33
CA ARG A 35 28.50 -18.26 20.46
C ARG A 35 27.61 -17.01 20.40
N SER A 36 27.70 -16.20 19.34
CA SER A 36 26.87 -15.01 19.24
C SER A 36 25.54 -15.33 18.55
N VAL A 37 24.50 -15.56 19.36
CA VAL A 37 23.09 -15.67 18.89
C VAL A 37 22.70 -14.48 18.00
N VAL A 38 23.33 -13.31 18.21
CA VAL A 38 23.12 -12.08 17.45
C VAL A 38 23.60 -12.18 15.99
N LEU A 39 24.59 -13.01 15.67
CA LEU A 39 25.05 -13.25 14.29
C LEU A 39 24.26 -14.34 13.58
N GLN A 40 23.46 -15.11 14.31
CA GLN A 40 22.55 -16.13 13.77
C GLN A 40 21.14 -15.60 13.55
N SER A 41 20.81 -14.43 14.13
CA SER A 41 19.50 -13.80 14.03
C SER A 41 19.50 -12.68 12.98
N ASP A 42 18.48 -12.63 12.14
CA ASP A 42 18.22 -11.52 11.21
C ASP A 42 17.78 -10.26 11.98
N VAL A 43 18.75 -9.53 12.53
CA VAL A 43 18.53 -8.33 13.35
C VAL A 43 19.41 -7.16 12.90
N PRO A 44 18.97 -5.91 13.11
CA PRO A 44 19.76 -4.72 12.76
C PRO A 44 21.19 -4.77 13.32
N LEU A 45 22.18 -4.64 12.44
CA LEU A 45 23.61 -4.64 12.81
C LEU A 45 24.01 -3.40 13.63
N GLN A 46 23.30 -2.31 13.44
CA GLN A 46 23.52 -1.03 14.11
C GLN A 46 22.20 -0.61 14.75
N VAL A 47 22.27 -0.09 15.98
CA VAL A 47 21.15 0.19 16.90
C VAL A 47 20.78 -1.02 17.77
N SER A 48 20.54 -0.80 19.06
CA SER A 48 20.13 -1.82 20.06
C SER A 48 18.76 -2.46 19.81
N ARG A 49 18.23 -2.39 18.59
CA ARG A 49 16.92 -2.94 18.21
C ARG A 49 17.09 -4.39 17.77
N LYS A 50 16.09 -5.22 18.09
CA LYS A 50 16.09 -6.66 17.79
C LYS A 50 15.18 -7.04 16.62
N HIS A 51 14.78 -6.08 15.79
CA HIS A 51 13.92 -6.33 14.63
C HIS A 51 14.02 -5.26 13.55
N TYR A 52 13.66 -5.66 12.33
CA TYR A 52 13.35 -4.77 11.22
C TYR A 52 11.87 -4.41 11.19
N LEU A 53 11.57 -3.20 10.69
CA LEU A 53 10.22 -2.83 10.30
C LEU A 53 9.98 -3.29 8.87
N SER A 54 8.73 -3.59 8.54
CA SER A 54 8.33 -3.71 7.14
C SER A 54 8.66 -2.41 6.41
N LEU A 55 9.26 -2.54 5.23
CA LEU A 55 9.60 -1.39 4.38
C LEU A 55 8.35 -0.69 3.84
N TRP A 56 7.20 -1.39 3.84
CA TRP A 56 5.95 -0.95 3.25
C TRP A 56 5.14 -0.08 4.19
N ASN A 57 4.98 -0.55 5.42
CA ASN A 57 4.19 0.10 6.44
C ASN A 57 4.69 -0.26 7.86
N ASN A 58 4.14 0.41 8.84
CA ASN A 58 4.53 0.29 10.24
C ASN A 58 3.63 -0.66 11.06
N ASP A 59 2.64 -1.28 10.40
CA ASP A 59 1.56 -2.00 11.07
C ASP A 59 1.65 -3.52 10.82
N ASP A 60 2.39 -3.97 9.80
CA ASP A 60 2.52 -5.39 9.48
C ASP A 60 3.60 -6.09 10.34
N PRO A 61 3.31 -7.30 10.85
CA PRO A 61 4.28 -8.12 11.53
C PRO A 61 5.33 -8.66 10.54
N GLU A 62 6.60 -8.28 10.71
CA GLU A 62 7.74 -8.69 9.89
C GLU A 62 8.83 -9.38 10.73
N GLY A 63 9.43 -10.45 10.20
CA GLY A 63 10.53 -11.20 10.83
C GLY A 63 10.12 -12.37 11.74
N ASP A 64 11.09 -13.22 12.05
CA ASP A 64 10.85 -14.53 12.69
C ASP A 64 10.29 -14.46 14.12
N MET A 65 10.44 -13.32 14.80
CA MET A 65 9.88 -13.10 16.15
C MET A 65 8.37 -13.33 16.23
N TRP A 66 7.64 -13.11 15.13
CA TRP A 66 6.19 -13.28 15.08
C TRP A 66 5.78 -14.75 14.93
N THR A 67 6.70 -15.63 14.52
CA THR A 67 6.44 -17.07 14.32
C THR A 67 6.63 -17.91 15.59
N SER A 68 7.17 -17.30 16.66
CA SER A 68 7.54 -17.97 17.90
C SER A 68 6.33 -18.17 18.82
N GLY A 69 5.48 -19.14 18.52
CA GLY A 69 4.36 -19.53 19.38
C GLY A 69 4.74 -20.68 20.33
N SER A 70 4.84 -20.43 21.63
CA SER A 70 4.78 -21.52 22.61
C SER A 70 3.35 -22.09 22.66
N PRO A 71 3.16 -23.42 22.65
CA PRO A 71 1.84 -24.01 22.78
C PRO A 71 1.20 -23.60 24.11
N SER A 72 -0.10 -23.34 24.11
CA SER A 72 -0.84 -23.07 25.33
C SER A 72 -0.76 -24.29 26.25
N SER A 73 -0.12 -24.14 27.42
CA SER A 73 -0.15 -25.17 28.44
C SER A 73 -1.58 -25.33 28.94
N VAL A 74 -2.06 -26.57 29.08
CA VAL A 74 -3.37 -26.85 29.69
C VAL A 74 -3.26 -26.59 31.19
N THR A 75 -3.60 -25.37 31.60
CA THR A 75 -3.67 -24.97 33.01
C THR A 75 -5.09 -25.13 33.53
N VAL A 76 -5.25 -25.77 34.70
CA VAL A 76 -6.54 -25.78 35.41
C VAL A 76 -6.81 -24.36 35.91
N LEU A 77 -7.89 -23.74 35.42
CA LEU A 77 -8.25 -22.37 35.75
C LEU A 77 -9.09 -22.32 37.03
N ASP A 78 -8.64 -21.58 38.04
CA ASP A 78 -9.48 -21.19 39.17
C ASP A 78 -10.30 -19.94 38.79
N VAL A 79 -11.54 -20.17 38.34
CA VAL A 79 -12.51 -19.13 38.00
C VAL A 79 -13.40 -18.72 39.18
N SER A 80 -13.19 -19.27 40.38
CA SER A 80 -14.05 -18.98 41.55
C SER A 80 -13.84 -17.57 42.12
N LYS A 81 -12.69 -16.94 41.83
CA LYS A 81 -12.30 -15.62 42.35
C LYS A 81 -11.98 -14.63 41.22
N ILE A 82 -12.85 -14.55 40.22
CA ILE A 82 -12.73 -13.54 39.16
C ILE A 82 -13.44 -12.24 39.55
N THR A 83 -12.95 -11.12 39.04
CA THR A 83 -13.64 -9.82 39.13
C THR A 83 -14.33 -9.48 37.81
N LEU A 84 -15.32 -8.59 37.86
CA LEU A 84 -16.04 -8.10 36.69
C LEU A 84 -15.48 -6.75 36.24
N LEU A 85 -15.61 -6.45 34.95
CA LEU A 85 -15.18 -5.17 34.37
C LEU A 85 -15.83 -3.96 35.07
N SER A 86 -17.11 -4.07 35.43
CA SER A 86 -17.82 -3.03 36.19
C SER A 86 -17.22 -2.76 37.57
N SER A 87 -16.76 -3.81 38.25
CA SER A 87 -16.08 -3.70 39.55
C SER A 87 -14.73 -3.00 39.40
N LEU A 88 -13.97 -3.31 38.35
CA LEU A 88 -12.70 -2.64 38.06
C LEU A 88 -12.86 -1.14 37.86
N GLU A 89 -13.81 -0.75 37.02
CA GLU A 89 -14.14 0.65 36.74
C GLU A 89 -14.49 1.42 38.03
N SER A 90 -15.23 0.79 38.95
CA SER A 90 -15.58 1.39 40.24
C SER A 90 -14.38 1.47 41.21
N SER A 91 -13.54 0.42 41.24
CA SER A 91 -12.39 0.33 42.14
C SER A 91 -11.28 1.35 41.82
N PHE A 92 -11.08 1.64 40.53
CA PHE A 92 -10.09 2.62 40.08
C PHE A 92 -10.39 4.03 40.60
N ARG A 93 -11.68 4.40 40.66
CA ARG A 93 -12.11 5.70 41.20
C ARG A 93 -11.88 5.82 42.72
N ASN A 94 -11.82 4.69 43.42
CA ASN A 94 -11.84 4.64 44.89
C ASN A 94 -10.45 4.53 45.55
N THR A 95 -9.34 4.74 44.82
CA THR A 95 -7.95 4.87 45.35
C THR A 95 -7.43 3.69 46.21
N MET A 96 -8.11 2.54 46.23
CA MET A 96 -7.62 1.35 46.93
C MET A 96 -6.60 0.62 46.03
N ARG A 97 -5.31 0.70 46.41
CA ARG A 97 -4.17 0.01 45.75
C ARG A 97 -4.17 -1.52 45.98
N SER A 98 -5.32 -2.19 45.90
CA SER A 98 -5.34 -3.66 45.86
C SER A 98 -4.97 -4.12 44.45
N PHE A 99 -4.07 -5.08 44.33
CA PHE A 99 -3.84 -5.76 43.05
C PHE A 99 -5.18 -6.30 42.53
N PRO A 100 -5.52 -6.03 41.27
CA PRO A 100 -6.82 -6.42 40.77
C PRO A 100 -6.90 -7.95 40.68
N LEU A 101 -8.04 -8.50 41.10
CA LEU A 101 -8.33 -9.93 41.01
C LEU A 101 -8.26 -10.41 39.56
N PRO A 102 -8.07 -11.72 39.31
CA PRO A 102 -8.10 -12.28 37.96
C PRO A 102 -9.34 -11.88 37.17
N LEU A 103 -9.17 -11.72 35.85
CA LEU A 103 -10.25 -11.47 34.91
C LEU A 103 -10.49 -12.67 34.02
N LEU A 104 -11.75 -12.87 33.64
CA LEU A 104 -12.15 -13.77 32.59
C LEU A 104 -12.98 -12.98 31.57
N VAL A 105 -12.42 -12.76 30.39
CA VAL A 105 -13.00 -11.89 29.36
C VAL A 105 -12.92 -12.52 27.98
N LYS A 106 -13.82 -12.12 27.08
CA LYS A 106 -13.78 -12.50 25.66
C LYS A 106 -13.37 -11.30 24.81
N ILE A 107 -12.48 -11.51 23.85
CA ILE A 107 -12.14 -10.50 22.84
C ILE A 107 -13.32 -10.37 21.88
N ILE A 108 -13.84 -9.15 21.72
CA ILE A 108 -14.95 -8.86 20.80
C ILE A 108 -14.54 -7.95 19.63
N HIS A 109 -13.48 -7.16 19.79
CA HIS A 109 -12.79 -6.49 18.68
C HIS A 109 -11.28 -6.54 18.86
N LYS A 110 -10.56 -6.56 17.73
CA LYS A 110 -9.11 -6.54 17.63
C LYS A 110 -8.70 -5.39 16.71
N SER A 111 -7.77 -4.54 17.15
CA SER A 111 -7.19 -3.52 16.28
C SER A 111 -5.99 -4.05 15.52
N ARG A 112 -5.63 -3.40 14.41
CA ARG A 112 -4.29 -3.53 13.81
C ARG A 112 -3.18 -3.19 14.81
N LEU A 113 -2.00 -3.75 14.62
CA LEU A 113 -0.78 -3.38 15.35
C LEU A 113 -0.43 -1.92 15.06
N ARG A 114 0.24 -1.28 16.02
CA ARG A 114 0.77 0.07 15.87
C ARG A 114 2.20 0.12 16.36
N TYR A 115 3.11 0.46 15.46
CA TYR A 115 4.48 0.76 15.84
C TYR A 115 4.63 2.21 16.34
N TYR A 116 5.22 2.38 17.51
CA TYR A 116 5.46 3.67 18.13
C TYR A 116 6.94 3.96 18.39
N GLY A 117 7.85 3.08 17.95
CA GLY A 117 9.28 3.25 18.14
C GLY A 117 9.83 4.53 17.51
N LYS A 118 10.77 5.16 18.22
CA LYS A 118 11.48 6.37 17.78
C LYS A 118 12.99 6.17 17.91
N PHE A 119 13.76 6.98 17.20
CA PHE A 119 15.22 7.00 17.38
C PHE A 119 15.56 7.27 18.85
N GLY A 120 16.53 6.53 19.40
CA GLY A 120 16.94 6.63 20.81
C GLY A 120 16.02 5.95 21.83
N LEU A 121 14.87 5.38 21.42
CA LEU A 121 14.02 4.62 22.32
C LEU A 121 14.61 3.23 22.61
N ASN A 122 14.95 2.97 23.87
CA ASN A 122 15.52 1.70 24.31
C ASN A 122 14.43 0.65 24.65
N ILE A 123 13.65 0.29 23.63
CA ILE A 123 12.61 -0.76 23.70
C ILE A 123 12.82 -1.69 22.52
N ASP A 124 12.93 -2.99 22.80
CA ASP A 124 13.26 -4.01 21.79
C ASP A 124 12.19 -4.11 20.69
N TYR A 125 10.91 -4.11 21.08
CA TYR A 125 9.75 -4.28 20.20
C TYR A 125 8.67 -3.23 20.53
N PRO A 126 8.80 -1.95 20.13
CA PRO A 126 7.88 -0.88 20.50
C PRO A 126 6.59 -0.91 19.66
N TYR A 127 5.84 -2.00 19.85
CA TYR A 127 4.51 -2.21 19.31
C TYR A 127 3.47 -2.09 20.42
N GLN A 128 2.27 -1.70 20.01
CA GLN A 128 1.07 -1.81 20.83
C GLN A 128 -0.10 -2.30 19.97
N ALA A 129 -1.02 -3.03 20.60
CA ALA A 129 -2.28 -3.42 20.00
C ALA A 129 -3.43 -3.20 20.99
N TYR A 130 -4.57 -2.75 20.48
CA TYR A 130 -5.77 -2.59 21.26
C TYR A 130 -6.76 -3.71 20.98
N PHE A 131 -7.47 -4.10 22.02
CA PHE A 131 -8.59 -5.04 21.96
C PHE A 131 -9.74 -4.44 22.75
N GLU A 132 -10.97 -4.66 22.28
CA GLU A 132 -12.13 -4.51 23.15
C GLU A 132 -12.49 -5.88 23.69
N VAL A 133 -12.51 -5.98 25.02
CA VAL A 133 -12.82 -7.21 25.74
C VAL A 133 -14.11 -7.04 26.53
N ALA A 134 -14.80 -8.14 26.76
CA ALA A 134 -16.10 -8.12 27.40
C ALA A 134 -16.36 -9.31 28.32
N ASP A 135 -17.15 -9.05 29.36
CA ASP A 135 -17.74 -10.03 30.26
C ASP A 135 -19.24 -9.74 30.41
N GLN A 136 -19.93 -10.43 31.33
CA GLN A 136 -21.35 -10.21 31.58
C GLN A 136 -21.71 -8.79 32.05
N SER A 137 -20.74 -7.98 32.48
CA SER A 137 -20.96 -6.66 33.08
C SER A 137 -20.82 -5.51 32.07
N GLY A 138 -20.10 -5.72 30.97
CA GLY A 138 -19.88 -4.69 29.96
C GLY A 138 -18.61 -4.92 29.14
N THR A 139 -18.13 -3.84 28.53
CA THR A 139 -16.94 -3.84 27.66
C THR A 139 -15.88 -2.89 28.19
N MET A 140 -14.61 -3.24 28.02
CA MET A 140 -13.47 -2.44 28.43
C MET A 140 -12.33 -2.62 27.45
N SER A 141 -11.51 -1.58 27.29
CA SER A 141 -10.35 -1.64 26.43
C SER A 141 -9.17 -2.35 27.09
N LEU A 142 -8.49 -3.17 26.32
CA LEU A 142 -7.27 -3.86 26.69
C LEU A 142 -6.14 -3.47 25.74
N VAL A 143 -4.96 -3.21 26.30
CA VAL A 143 -3.76 -2.82 25.56
C VAL A 143 -2.66 -3.84 25.79
N LEU A 144 -2.18 -4.42 24.69
CA LEU A 144 -1.04 -5.32 24.65
C LEU A 144 0.20 -4.50 24.29
N TRP A 145 1.25 -4.58 25.11
CA TRP A 145 2.43 -3.73 24.98
C TRP A 145 3.70 -4.53 24.67
N ASN A 146 4.54 -3.91 23.85
CA ASN A 146 5.94 -4.25 23.65
C ASN A 146 6.20 -5.70 23.24
N GLU A 147 7.03 -6.41 24.01
CA GLU A 147 7.44 -7.78 23.77
C GLU A 147 6.25 -8.76 23.80
N LEU A 148 5.13 -8.39 24.44
CA LEU A 148 3.92 -9.21 24.41
C LEU A 148 3.21 -9.17 23.04
N CYS A 149 3.44 -8.14 22.22
CA CYS A 149 2.87 -8.07 20.86
C CYS A 149 3.34 -9.24 19.97
N PRO A 150 4.65 -9.43 19.71
CA PRO A 150 5.12 -10.57 18.92
C PRO A 150 4.76 -11.92 19.55
N GLU A 151 4.68 -11.99 20.88
CA GLU A 151 4.32 -13.23 21.58
C GLU A 151 2.83 -13.60 21.42
N PHE A 152 1.89 -12.65 21.53
CA PHE A 152 0.46 -12.96 21.65
C PHE A 152 -0.39 -12.48 20.47
N TYR A 153 -0.04 -11.40 19.77
CA TYR A 153 -0.96 -10.72 18.86
C TYR A 153 -1.57 -11.62 17.78
N GLN A 154 -0.78 -12.51 17.17
CA GLN A 154 -1.27 -13.44 16.14
C GLN A 154 -2.18 -14.55 16.71
N ARG A 155 -2.03 -14.88 18.01
CA ARG A 155 -2.84 -15.90 18.71
C ARG A 155 -4.14 -15.33 19.27
N LEU A 156 -4.19 -14.02 19.53
CA LEU A 156 -5.35 -13.32 20.05
C LEU A 156 -6.27 -12.90 18.90
N ASN A 157 -7.36 -13.64 18.69
CA ASN A 157 -8.36 -13.35 17.67
C ASN A 157 -9.72 -12.98 18.30
N VAL A 158 -10.60 -12.32 17.55
CA VAL A 158 -11.98 -12.09 18.00
C VAL A 158 -12.65 -13.43 18.34
N GLY A 159 -13.31 -13.48 19.49
CA GLY A 159 -13.88 -14.69 20.09
C GLY A 159 -12.97 -15.43 21.08
N THR A 160 -11.68 -15.09 21.13
CA THR A 160 -10.74 -15.70 22.08
C THR A 160 -11.12 -15.33 23.51
N VAL A 161 -11.16 -16.33 24.41
CA VAL A 161 -11.39 -16.12 25.84
C VAL A 161 -10.05 -16.08 26.56
N LEU A 162 -9.86 -15.06 27.40
CA LEU A 162 -8.66 -14.79 28.15
C LEU A 162 -8.93 -14.89 29.64
N TYR A 163 -8.07 -15.63 30.32
CA TYR A 163 -7.90 -15.53 31.77
C TYR A 163 -6.64 -14.71 32.07
N LEU A 164 -6.83 -13.55 32.68
CA LEU A 164 -5.77 -12.55 32.90
C LEU A 164 -5.47 -12.39 34.37
N GLN A 165 -4.19 -12.39 34.73
CA GLN A 165 -3.72 -12.08 36.07
C GLN A 165 -2.59 -11.06 35.98
N ASN A 166 -2.34 -10.34 37.08
CA ASN A 166 -1.22 -9.39 37.18
C ASN A 166 -1.23 -8.34 36.04
N TYR A 167 -2.37 -7.74 35.76
CA TYR A 167 -2.51 -6.64 34.80
C TYR A 167 -2.50 -5.28 35.52
N ALA A 168 -2.14 -4.22 34.80
CA ALA A 168 -2.27 -2.85 35.29
C ALA A 168 -3.57 -2.21 34.83
N LEU A 169 -4.10 -1.28 35.61
CA LEU A 169 -5.17 -0.37 35.19
C LEU A 169 -4.59 1.03 35.00
N LYS A 170 -4.92 1.66 33.86
CA LYS A 170 -4.51 3.04 33.56
C LYS A 170 -5.72 3.86 33.10
N PRO A 171 -5.71 5.18 33.26
CA PRO A 171 -6.68 6.04 32.58
C PRO A 171 -6.64 5.77 31.08
N SER A 172 -7.81 5.61 30.47
CA SER A 172 -7.93 5.41 29.03
C SER A 172 -7.32 6.58 28.25
N TYR A 173 -6.62 6.28 27.16
CA TYR A 173 -6.08 7.31 26.27
C TYR A 173 -7.20 8.08 25.54
N SER A 174 -7.22 9.41 25.68
CA SER A 174 -8.31 10.26 25.18
C SER A 174 -8.35 10.42 23.66
N HIS A 175 -7.21 10.34 22.96
CA HIS A 175 -7.13 10.54 21.50
C HIS A 175 -7.24 9.23 20.71
N ARG A 176 -7.84 8.19 21.29
CA ARG A 176 -8.04 6.89 20.64
C ARG A 176 -9.42 6.81 19.99
N SER A 177 -9.46 6.35 18.73
CA SER A 177 -10.67 5.84 18.10
C SER A 177 -11.08 4.50 18.72
N ARG A 178 -12.38 4.30 18.94
CA ARG A 178 -12.96 3.05 19.44
C ARG A 178 -13.90 2.47 18.37
N PRO A 179 -14.06 1.14 18.30
CA PRO A 179 -15.04 0.54 17.41
C PRO A 179 -16.45 0.95 17.80
N GLN A 180 -17.35 1.02 16.82
CA GLN A 180 -18.79 1.16 17.05
C GLN A 180 -19.37 -0.17 17.51
N MET A 181 -20.00 -0.19 18.69
CA MET A 181 -20.39 -1.42 19.39
C MET A 181 -21.83 -1.38 19.90
N ASP A 182 -22.65 -0.44 19.42
CA ASP A 182 -23.99 -0.18 19.95
C ASP A 182 -24.91 -1.41 19.82
N HIS A 183 -24.64 -2.28 18.83
CA HIS A 183 -25.40 -3.52 18.61
C HIS A 183 -25.23 -4.56 19.72
N TYR A 184 -24.14 -4.52 20.48
CA TYR A 184 -23.96 -5.38 21.65
C TYR A 184 -24.90 -5.00 22.81
N ARG A 185 -25.39 -3.75 22.86
CA ARG A 185 -26.23 -3.21 23.95
C ARG A 185 -25.61 -3.39 25.35
N MET A 186 -24.28 -3.41 25.40
CA MET A 186 -23.51 -3.57 26.63
C MET A 186 -23.05 -2.20 27.14
N LYS A 187 -22.80 -2.10 28.44
CA LYS A 187 -22.23 -0.89 29.02
C LYS A 187 -20.73 -0.79 28.67
N SER A 188 -20.32 0.33 28.09
CA SER A 188 -18.91 0.59 27.77
C SER A 188 -18.20 1.31 28.90
N PHE A 189 -17.11 0.73 29.40
CA PHE A 189 -16.24 1.31 30.43
C PHE A 189 -15.03 1.96 29.76
N ASN A 190 -15.14 3.26 29.46
CA ASN A 190 -14.17 4.00 28.67
C ASN A 190 -13.22 4.88 29.51
N SER A 191 -13.32 4.89 30.84
CA SER A 191 -12.46 5.75 31.68
C SER A 191 -11.14 5.09 32.05
N VAL A 192 -11.11 3.76 32.10
CA VAL A 192 -9.95 2.93 32.45
C VAL A 192 -9.67 1.95 31.32
N GLU A 193 -8.40 1.61 31.13
CA GLU A 193 -7.96 0.55 30.22
C GLU A 193 -7.11 -0.49 30.97
N ILE A 194 -7.26 -1.75 30.57
CA ILE A 194 -6.44 -2.87 31.04
C ILE A 194 -5.13 -2.86 30.27
N CYS A 195 -4.00 -2.79 30.96
CA CYS A 195 -2.67 -2.78 30.36
C CYS A 195 -1.92 -4.07 30.69
N LEU A 196 -1.59 -4.84 29.67
CA LEU A 196 -0.77 -6.04 29.78
C LEU A 196 0.70 -5.68 29.52
N ASN A 197 1.59 -6.01 30.46
CA ASN A 197 3.01 -5.66 30.40
C ASN A 197 3.88 -6.86 30.81
N LEU A 198 5.11 -6.93 30.30
CA LEU A 198 6.05 -8.00 30.66
C LEU A 198 6.75 -7.79 32.01
N ARG A 199 6.78 -6.57 32.55
CA ARG A 199 7.65 -6.22 33.70
C ARG A 199 6.94 -5.68 34.93
N ASN A 200 5.99 -4.76 34.76
CA ASN A 200 5.40 -4.06 35.90
C ASN A 200 3.91 -3.75 35.70
N PRO A 201 3.01 -4.58 36.27
CA PRO A 201 3.25 -5.95 36.73
C PRO A 201 3.56 -6.90 35.55
N VAL A 202 4.14 -8.08 35.84
CA VAL A 202 4.33 -9.15 34.85
C VAL A 202 2.99 -9.83 34.61
N SER A 203 2.34 -9.49 33.49
CA SER A 203 1.03 -10.01 33.15
C SER A 203 1.07 -11.49 32.79
N VAL A 204 0.14 -12.26 33.36
CA VAL A 204 -0.09 -13.65 33.03
C VAL A 204 -1.29 -13.72 32.12
N ILE A 205 -1.07 -14.14 30.88
CA ILE A 205 -2.10 -14.22 29.84
C ILE A 205 -2.33 -15.70 29.54
N THR A 206 -3.48 -16.23 29.95
CA THR A 206 -3.87 -17.60 29.60
C THR A 206 -4.96 -17.57 28.54
N VAL A 207 -4.62 -18.07 27.34
CA VAL A 207 -5.59 -18.25 26.24
C VAL A 207 -6.38 -19.53 26.49
N VAL A 208 -7.68 -19.38 26.75
CA VAL A 208 -8.57 -20.50 27.08
C VAL A 208 -8.99 -21.20 25.79
N SER A 209 -8.81 -22.53 25.76
CA SER A 209 -9.30 -23.34 24.64
C SER A 209 -10.81 -23.19 24.46
N PRO A 210 -11.33 -22.99 23.23
CA PRO A 210 -12.77 -22.88 22.99
C PRO A 210 -13.60 -24.04 23.57
N LYS A 211 -13.03 -25.25 23.61
CA LYS A 211 -13.68 -26.46 24.16
C LYS A 211 -13.82 -26.42 25.69
N SER A 212 -13.00 -25.62 26.36
CA SER A 212 -12.99 -25.46 27.82
C SER A 212 -13.82 -24.26 28.27
N VAL A 213 -14.38 -23.47 27.34
CA VAL A 213 -15.22 -22.32 27.66
C VAL A 213 -16.60 -22.80 28.08
N LEU A 214 -16.99 -22.46 29.30
CA LEU A 214 -18.22 -22.93 29.90
C LEU A 214 -19.33 -21.87 29.78
N PRO A 215 -20.56 -22.22 29.31
CA PRO A 215 -21.65 -21.27 29.14
C PRO A 215 -22.01 -20.48 30.42
N GLN A 216 -21.88 -21.11 31.58
CA GLN A 216 -22.15 -20.48 32.89
C GLN A 216 -21.22 -19.31 33.25
N TRP A 217 -20.13 -19.10 32.49
CA TRP A 217 -19.27 -17.93 32.68
C TRP A 217 -19.90 -16.63 32.17
N GLY A 218 -21.04 -16.70 31.46
CA GLY A 218 -21.81 -15.52 31.07
C GLY A 218 -21.08 -14.60 30.08
N LEU A 219 -20.08 -15.12 29.35
CA LEU A 219 -19.34 -14.34 28.36
C LEU A 219 -20.23 -14.04 27.14
N PRO A 220 -20.23 -12.81 26.61
CA PRO A 220 -21.14 -12.40 25.54
C PRO A 220 -20.92 -13.20 24.25
N GLU A 221 -21.98 -13.40 23.47
CA GLU A 221 -21.88 -13.92 22.10
C GLU A 221 -21.34 -12.85 21.15
N LEU A 222 -20.64 -13.28 20.10
CA LEU A 222 -20.17 -12.37 19.06
C LEU A 222 -21.33 -11.95 18.18
N SER A 223 -21.37 -10.67 17.83
CA SER A 223 -22.41 -10.10 16.98
C SER A 223 -21.80 -9.30 15.85
N TYR A 224 -22.29 -9.54 14.64
CA TYR A 224 -21.84 -8.95 13.39
C TYR A 224 -23.01 -8.19 12.74
N GLN A 225 -22.69 -7.16 11.97
CA GLN A 225 -23.63 -6.28 11.29
C GLN A 225 -23.45 -6.41 9.77
N PHE A 226 -23.67 -7.62 9.24
CA PHE A 226 -23.56 -7.87 7.81
C PHE A 226 -24.58 -7.06 7.01
N THR A 227 -24.08 -6.29 6.05
CA THR A 227 -24.85 -5.41 5.18
C THR A 227 -24.66 -5.84 3.73
N ASN A 228 -25.76 -6.00 3.00
CA ASN A 228 -25.72 -6.31 1.57
C ASN A 228 -25.56 -5.03 0.74
N ARG A 229 -25.13 -5.15 -0.51
CA ARG A 229 -24.92 -3.99 -1.38
C ARG A 229 -26.19 -3.16 -1.56
N SER A 230 -27.36 -3.79 -1.67
CA SER A 230 -28.67 -3.11 -1.76
C SER A 230 -29.08 -2.31 -0.52
N GLN A 231 -28.44 -2.55 0.62
CA GLN A 231 -28.69 -1.86 1.88
C GLN A 231 -27.70 -0.74 2.14
N LEU A 232 -26.51 -0.78 1.52
CA LEU A 232 -25.42 0.14 1.75
C LEU A 232 -25.81 1.61 1.52
N ASP A 233 -26.59 1.89 0.47
CA ASP A 233 -27.01 3.25 0.12
C ASP A 233 -27.91 3.91 1.19
N LYS A 234 -28.47 3.10 2.10
CA LYS A 234 -29.33 3.56 3.20
C LYS A 234 -28.57 3.85 4.49
N LEU A 235 -27.30 3.44 4.56
CA LEU A 235 -26.48 3.67 5.75
C LEU A 235 -25.96 5.11 5.78
N SER A 236 -25.97 5.71 6.95
CA SER A 236 -25.39 7.04 7.15
C SER A 236 -23.86 7.00 7.05
N ASN A 237 -23.27 8.16 6.75
CA ASN A 237 -21.83 8.31 6.69
C ASN A 237 -21.19 7.88 8.03
N ASN A 238 -20.03 7.25 7.94
CA ASN A 238 -19.18 6.85 9.05
C ASN A 238 -19.75 5.77 9.98
N VAL A 239 -20.87 5.12 9.61
CA VAL A 239 -21.36 3.90 10.27
C VAL A 239 -20.45 2.73 9.94
N ALA A 240 -20.21 1.86 10.91
CA ALA A 240 -19.50 0.62 10.73
C ALA A 240 -20.45 -0.50 10.26
N CYS A 241 -20.00 -1.30 9.30
CA CYS A 241 -20.71 -2.49 8.84
C CYS A 241 -19.75 -3.62 8.51
N ASP A 242 -20.28 -4.84 8.47
CA ASP A 242 -19.56 -6.02 7.99
C ASP A 242 -20.06 -6.38 6.59
N ILE A 243 -19.18 -6.86 5.73
CA ILE A 243 -19.55 -7.27 4.36
C ILE A 243 -18.93 -8.61 3.99
N ILE A 244 -19.59 -9.31 3.08
CA ILE A 244 -19.04 -10.46 2.37
C ILE A 244 -19.38 -10.32 0.88
N GLY A 245 -18.41 -10.60 0.02
CA GLY A 245 -18.61 -10.54 -1.42
C GLY A 245 -17.64 -11.42 -2.19
N LEU A 246 -18.00 -11.74 -3.43
CA LEU A 246 -17.14 -12.39 -4.41
C LEU A 246 -16.33 -11.31 -5.12
N VAL A 247 -15.00 -11.37 -5.00
CA VAL A 247 -14.10 -10.37 -5.56
C VAL A 247 -14.14 -10.42 -7.10
N THR A 248 -14.36 -9.27 -7.73
CA THR A 248 -14.35 -9.11 -9.19
C THR A 248 -13.19 -8.25 -9.65
N PHE A 249 -12.75 -7.28 -8.85
CA PHE A 249 -11.61 -6.43 -9.18
C PHE A 249 -10.66 -6.28 -7.99
N VAL A 250 -9.36 -6.29 -8.26
CA VAL A 250 -8.30 -5.97 -7.28
C VAL A 250 -7.32 -5.01 -7.93
N GLY A 251 -7.29 -3.75 -7.49
CA GLY A 251 -6.34 -2.75 -7.95
C GLY A 251 -4.91 -3.02 -7.46
N ARG A 252 -3.96 -2.27 -8.01
CA ARG A 252 -2.56 -2.33 -7.54
C ARG A 252 -2.43 -1.81 -6.11
N VAL A 253 -1.34 -2.20 -5.45
CA VAL A 253 -1.00 -1.66 -4.13
C VAL A 253 -0.46 -0.24 -4.26
N GLU A 254 -0.96 0.66 -3.43
CA GLU A 254 -0.51 2.04 -3.30
C GLU A 254 -0.24 2.38 -1.83
N ARG A 255 0.41 3.51 -1.60
CA ARG A 255 0.76 4.03 -0.28
C ARG A 255 0.32 5.47 -0.17
N VAL A 256 -0.18 5.85 0.99
CA VAL A 256 -0.48 7.25 1.31
C VAL A 256 0.34 7.67 2.53
N LYS A 257 0.89 8.87 2.49
CA LYS A 257 1.63 9.45 3.60
C LYS A 257 0.67 9.87 4.72
N SER A 258 0.98 9.47 5.95
CA SER A 258 0.20 9.85 7.13
C SER A 258 0.40 11.34 7.41
N LYS A 259 -0.70 12.08 7.59
CA LYS A 259 -0.72 13.54 7.89
C LYS A 259 -0.15 13.92 9.28
N SER A 260 0.57 13.03 9.96
CA SER A 260 1.08 13.31 11.31
C SER A 260 2.41 14.04 11.28
N ASN A 261 2.41 15.32 11.67
CA ASN A 261 3.62 16.15 11.75
C ASN A 261 4.56 15.81 12.93
N LYS A 262 4.30 14.72 13.68
CA LYS A 262 5.05 14.38 14.91
C LYS A 262 5.64 12.97 14.83
N GLY A 263 6.83 12.84 14.28
CA GLY A 263 7.61 11.59 14.27
C GLY A 263 8.22 11.28 12.91
N PRO A 264 8.85 10.10 12.75
CA PRO A 264 9.28 9.63 11.44
C PRO A 264 8.08 9.46 10.52
N GLU A 265 8.29 9.70 9.23
CA GLU A 265 7.26 9.56 8.21
C GLU A 265 6.62 8.17 8.26
N LYS A 266 5.29 8.13 8.22
CA LYS A 266 4.53 6.88 8.24
C LYS A 266 3.72 6.76 6.96
N PHE A 267 3.82 5.61 6.31
CA PHE A 267 3.00 5.29 5.15
C PHE A 267 1.93 4.27 5.55
N TRP A 268 0.74 4.43 4.98
CA TRP A 268 -0.32 3.44 5.03
C TRP A 268 -0.43 2.79 3.66
N THR A 269 -0.33 1.47 3.63
CA THR A 269 -0.49 0.67 2.41
C THR A 269 -1.96 0.35 2.20
N TYR A 270 -2.44 0.52 0.97
CA TYR A 270 -3.83 0.28 0.62
C TYR A 270 -3.98 -0.21 -0.83
N ARG A 271 -5.18 -0.69 -1.17
CA ARG A 271 -5.59 -0.97 -2.55
C ARG A 271 -7.11 -0.89 -2.68
N TRP A 272 -7.59 -0.71 -3.91
CA TRP A 272 -9.01 -0.77 -4.22
C TRP A 272 -9.45 -2.19 -4.57
N VAL A 273 -10.64 -2.59 -4.10
CA VAL A 273 -11.23 -3.89 -4.38
C VAL A 273 -12.71 -3.73 -4.73
N HIS A 274 -13.19 -4.45 -5.74
CA HIS A 274 -14.62 -4.62 -5.98
C HIS A 274 -15.06 -6.02 -5.59
N ALA A 275 -16.19 -6.11 -4.90
CA ALA A 275 -16.81 -7.37 -4.55
C ALA A 275 -18.33 -7.32 -4.76
N VAL A 276 -18.92 -8.42 -5.22
CA VAL A 276 -20.37 -8.53 -5.49
C VAL A 276 -21.01 -9.57 -4.56
N ASP A 277 -22.24 -9.34 -4.12
CA ASP A 277 -22.97 -10.25 -3.22
C ASP A 277 -24.27 -10.83 -3.81
N GLY A 278 -24.60 -10.46 -5.05
CA GLY A 278 -25.82 -10.89 -5.74
C GLY A 278 -27.08 -10.11 -5.37
N SER A 279 -26.99 -9.12 -4.48
CA SER A 279 -28.14 -8.29 -4.11
C SER A 279 -28.45 -7.19 -5.13
N THR A 280 -27.44 -6.73 -5.88
CA THR A 280 -27.53 -5.79 -7.00
C THR A 280 -26.45 -6.10 -8.05
N ASP A 281 -26.54 -5.47 -9.23
CA ASP A 281 -25.49 -5.54 -10.26
C ASP A 281 -24.28 -4.64 -9.96
N GLN A 282 -24.41 -3.70 -9.02
CA GLN A 282 -23.30 -2.85 -8.61
C GLN A 282 -22.42 -3.59 -7.61
N PRO A 283 -21.09 -3.42 -7.67
CA PRO A 283 -20.22 -3.97 -6.63
C PRO A 283 -20.23 -3.10 -5.37
N PHE A 284 -19.79 -3.69 -4.26
CA PHE A 284 -19.14 -2.94 -3.20
C PHE A 284 -17.83 -2.34 -3.74
N ILE A 285 -17.61 -1.05 -3.48
CA ILE A 285 -16.35 -0.36 -3.75
C ILE A 285 -15.61 -0.28 -2.42
N LEU A 286 -14.44 -0.94 -2.32
CA LEU A 286 -13.71 -1.10 -1.08
C LEU A 286 -12.33 -0.44 -1.18
N GLU A 287 -12.07 0.53 -0.31
CA GLU A 287 -10.74 1.06 -0.02
C GLU A 287 -10.14 0.26 1.13
N VAL A 288 -9.27 -0.69 0.81
CA VAL A 288 -8.77 -1.67 1.77
C VAL A 288 -7.36 -1.30 2.19
N PHE A 289 -7.17 -1.02 3.48
CA PHE A 289 -5.85 -0.78 4.07
C PHE A 289 -5.27 -2.06 4.67
N SER A 290 -3.94 -2.14 4.77
CA SER A 290 -3.31 -3.22 5.54
C SER A 290 -3.74 -3.20 7.01
N SER A 291 -4.14 -4.37 7.52
CA SER A 291 -4.73 -4.59 8.85
C SER A 291 -3.88 -5.48 9.75
N SER A 292 -2.55 -5.52 9.56
CA SER A 292 -1.65 -6.47 10.24
C SER A 292 -1.91 -7.93 9.86
N GLN A 293 -2.46 -8.14 8.67
CA GLN A 293 -2.74 -9.46 8.07
C GLN A 293 -2.09 -9.52 6.67
N PRO A 294 -0.76 -9.39 6.56
CA PRO A 294 -0.07 -9.24 5.27
C PRO A 294 -0.36 -10.39 4.30
N GLU A 295 -0.44 -11.62 4.82
CA GLU A 295 -0.79 -12.81 4.03
C GLU A 295 -2.21 -12.77 3.45
N ILE A 296 -3.16 -12.14 4.14
CA ILE A 296 -4.51 -12.01 3.61
C ILE A 296 -4.56 -10.87 2.61
N PHE A 297 -3.93 -9.74 2.95
CA PHE A 297 -3.91 -8.55 2.11
C PHE A 297 -3.23 -8.78 0.76
N SER A 298 -2.12 -9.54 0.71
CA SER A 298 -1.42 -9.86 -0.53
C SER A 298 -2.16 -10.90 -1.39
N HIS A 299 -2.95 -11.79 -0.79
CA HIS A 299 -3.64 -12.87 -1.51
C HIS A 299 -5.10 -12.55 -1.86
N ILE A 300 -5.56 -11.30 -1.68
CA ILE A 300 -6.85 -10.86 -2.23
C ILE A 300 -6.81 -11.00 -3.75
N CYS A 301 -7.75 -11.78 -4.30
CA CYS A 301 -7.73 -12.20 -5.69
C CYS A 301 -9.17 -12.26 -6.24
N PRO A 302 -9.43 -11.92 -7.51
CA PRO A 302 -10.73 -12.19 -8.12
C PRO A 302 -11.13 -13.66 -8.00
N MET A 303 -12.43 -13.92 -8.07
CA MET A 303 -13.04 -15.24 -7.89
C MET A 303 -12.85 -15.84 -6.49
N THR A 304 -12.45 -15.05 -5.49
CA THR A 304 -12.40 -15.46 -4.09
C THR A 304 -13.43 -14.69 -3.27
N TYR A 305 -13.91 -15.31 -2.19
CA TYR A 305 -14.70 -14.59 -1.18
C TYR A 305 -13.78 -13.66 -0.41
N LEU A 306 -14.26 -12.44 -0.16
CA LEU A 306 -13.67 -11.48 0.76
C LEU A 306 -14.70 -11.13 1.81
N VAL A 307 -14.31 -11.26 3.07
CA VAL A 307 -15.05 -10.77 4.23
C VAL A 307 -14.24 -9.65 4.84
N CYS A 308 -14.87 -8.50 5.06
CA CYS A 308 -14.29 -7.40 5.80
C CYS A 308 -15.22 -7.04 6.94
N THR A 309 -14.72 -7.10 8.17
CA THR A 309 -15.46 -6.66 9.35
C THR A 309 -15.18 -5.19 9.65
N HIS A 310 -16.13 -4.54 10.32
CA HIS A 310 -15.99 -3.18 10.85
C HIS A 310 -15.48 -2.14 9.84
N MET A 311 -15.95 -2.24 8.59
CA MET A 311 -15.66 -1.26 7.54
C MET A 311 -16.48 0.00 7.76
N ARG A 312 -15.95 1.18 7.42
CA ARG A 312 -16.67 2.46 7.57
C ARG A 312 -17.32 2.87 6.26
N VAL A 313 -18.58 3.25 6.31
CA VAL A 313 -19.31 3.82 5.17
C VAL A 313 -18.81 5.22 4.88
N CYS A 314 -18.41 5.48 3.64
CA CYS A 314 -18.07 6.80 3.14
C CYS A 314 -19.13 7.25 2.13
N GLN A 315 -19.97 8.19 2.55
CA GLN A 315 -20.94 8.87 1.68
C GLN A 315 -20.27 10.05 1.00
N VAL A 316 -20.39 10.13 -0.32
CA VAL A 316 -19.83 11.21 -1.13
C VAL A 316 -20.95 11.78 -2.01
N GLU A 317 -21.10 13.09 -1.99
CA GLU A 317 -22.15 13.76 -2.76
C GLU A 317 -21.98 13.48 -4.27
N GLY A 318 -23.07 13.07 -4.93
CA GLY A 318 -23.07 12.77 -6.36
C GLY A 318 -22.39 11.45 -6.76
N SER A 319 -22.00 10.60 -5.81
CA SER A 319 -21.38 9.28 -6.05
C SER A 319 -22.05 8.19 -5.20
N SER A 320 -21.89 6.92 -5.60
CA SER A 320 -22.28 5.81 -4.75
C SER A 320 -21.39 5.73 -3.49
N PRO A 321 -21.92 5.28 -2.35
CA PRO A 321 -21.09 5.07 -1.16
C PRO A 321 -20.01 4.02 -1.43
N TYR A 322 -18.85 4.21 -0.81
CA TYR A 322 -17.79 3.21 -0.73
C TYR A 322 -17.51 2.86 0.73
N LEU A 323 -16.76 1.78 0.93
CA LEU A 323 -16.35 1.33 2.25
C LEU A 323 -14.84 1.50 2.41
N THR A 324 -14.39 2.03 3.54
CA THR A 324 -12.96 2.12 3.88
C THR A 324 -12.64 1.35 5.15
N SER A 325 -11.43 0.79 5.25
CA SER A 325 -10.99 0.07 6.45
C SER A 325 -10.92 0.99 7.69
N SER A 326 -11.25 0.43 8.86
CA SER A 326 -11.02 1.06 10.16
C SER A 326 -9.75 0.50 10.82
N CYS A 327 -9.44 0.98 12.03
CA CYS A 327 -8.37 0.39 12.84
C CYS A 327 -8.71 -1.01 13.35
N GLU A 328 -10.00 -1.37 13.36
CA GLU A 328 -10.56 -2.61 13.88
C GLU A 328 -11.07 -3.54 12.78
N THR A 329 -10.81 -3.20 11.51
CA THR A 329 -11.17 -4.04 10.36
C THR A 329 -10.31 -5.30 10.36
N GLU A 330 -10.98 -6.45 10.35
CA GLU A 330 -10.36 -7.75 10.05
C GLU A 330 -10.82 -8.24 8.69
N MET A 331 -9.88 -8.82 7.95
CA MET A 331 -10.12 -9.36 6.62
C MET A 331 -9.99 -10.87 6.62
N PHE A 332 -10.82 -11.53 5.83
CA PHE A 332 -10.72 -12.96 5.56
C PHE A 332 -11.00 -13.25 4.10
N ILE A 333 -10.15 -14.08 3.49
CA ILE A 333 -10.34 -14.55 2.13
C ILE A 333 -10.78 -16.02 2.11
N THR A 334 -11.01 -16.56 0.91
CA THR A 334 -11.27 -17.99 0.71
C THR A 334 -10.15 -18.84 1.35
N GLY A 335 -10.54 -19.88 2.09
CA GLY A 335 -9.62 -20.68 2.91
C GLY A 335 -9.51 -20.20 4.37
N TYR A 336 -9.63 -18.89 4.61
CA TYR A 336 -9.54 -18.29 5.95
C TYR A 336 -10.89 -17.96 6.59
N HIS A 337 -11.95 -17.79 5.78
CA HIS A 337 -13.30 -17.58 6.31
C HIS A 337 -13.87 -18.81 7.02
N LYS A 338 -13.37 -20.02 6.70
CA LYS A 338 -13.94 -21.27 7.19
C LYS A 338 -13.63 -21.43 8.67
N GLY A 339 -14.67 -21.65 9.48
CA GLY A 339 -14.55 -21.76 10.94
C GLY A 339 -14.56 -20.43 11.69
N GLN A 340 -14.72 -19.31 10.98
CA GLN A 340 -14.92 -18.01 11.63
C GLN A 340 -16.31 -17.94 12.30
N PRO A 341 -16.48 -17.16 13.39
CA PRO A 341 -17.73 -17.14 14.14
C PRO A 341 -18.95 -16.65 13.33
N TYR A 342 -18.73 -15.78 12.34
CA TYR A 342 -19.78 -15.20 11.52
C TYR A 342 -20.38 -16.16 10.47
N VAL A 343 -19.83 -17.36 10.25
CA VAL A 343 -20.31 -18.27 9.18
C VAL A 343 -21.78 -18.67 9.31
N ASN A 344 -22.35 -18.53 10.51
CA ASN A 344 -23.74 -18.82 10.79
C ASN A 344 -24.70 -17.67 10.49
N ASP A 345 -24.18 -16.48 10.20
CA ASP A 345 -24.96 -15.29 9.89
C ASP A 345 -25.86 -15.53 8.66
N PRO A 346 -27.14 -15.10 8.70
CA PRO A 346 -28.07 -15.29 7.59
C PRO A 346 -27.60 -14.67 6.27
N THR A 347 -26.98 -13.48 6.31
CA THR A 347 -26.45 -12.80 5.13
C THR A 347 -25.31 -13.60 4.52
N VAL A 348 -24.39 -14.10 5.35
CA VAL A 348 -23.28 -14.95 4.90
C VAL A 348 -23.80 -16.24 4.26
N LYS A 349 -24.80 -16.89 4.87
CA LYS A 349 -25.43 -18.10 4.32
C LYS A 349 -26.11 -17.83 2.97
N SER A 350 -26.85 -16.73 2.87
CA SER A 350 -27.51 -16.29 1.63
C SER A 350 -26.50 -16.06 0.50
N PHE A 351 -25.42 -15.34 0.80
CA PHE A 351 -24.30 -15.13 -0.13
C PHE A 351 -23.68 -16.45 -0.61
N ILE A 352 -23.35 -17.37 0.30
CA ILE A 352 -22.79 -18.68 -0.06
C ILE A 352 -23.77 -19.49 -0.91
N GLN A 353 -25.07 -19.38 -0.67
CA GLN A 353 -26.07 -20.03 -1.52
C GLN A 353 -26.15 -19.40 -2.90
N TRP A 354 -26.11 -18.06 -3.00
CA TRP A 354 -26.10 -17.33 -4.26
C TRP A 354 -24.89 -17.69 -5.12
N THR A 355 -23.68 -17.73 -4.54
CA THR A 355 -22.46 -18.06 -5.30
C THR A 355 -22.52 -19.43 -5.98
N LYS A 356 -23.24 -20.41 -5.40
CA LYS A 356 -23.45 -21.73 -6.02
C LYS A 356 -24.29 -21.70 -7.31
N THR A 357 -25.01 -20.61 -7.55
CA THR A 357 -25.84 -20.41 -8.76
C THR A 357 -25.05 -19.79 -9.92
N LEU A 358 -23.84 -19.30 -9.65
CA LEU A 358 -23.03 -18.60 -10.63
C LEU A 358 -22.35 -19.56 -11.59
N LYS A 359 -22.11 -19.07 -12.81
CA LYS A 359 -21.26 -19.73 -13.80
C LYS A 359 -19.94 -18.99 -13.87
N ASP A 360 -18.86 -19.67 -13.53
CA ASP A 360 -17.52 -19.07 -13.45
C ASP A 360 -17.12 -18.35 -14.73
N ASN A 361 -17.43 -18.93 -15.90
CA ASN A 361 -17.10 -18.35 -17.19
C ASN A 361 -17.76 -16.98 -17.44
N ILE A 362 -18.95 -16.73 -16.89
CA ILE A 362 -19.64 -15.43 -17.02
C ILE A 362 -18.98 -14.40 -16.10
N ILE A 363 -18.70 -14.78 -14.86
CA ILE A 363 -18.09 -13.87 -13.87
C ILE A 363 -16.66 -13.51 -14.29
N LEU A 364 -15.87 -14.47 -14.77
CA LEU A 364 -14.51 -14.25 -15.24
C LEU A 364 -14.41 -13.15 -16.32
N GLN A 365 -15.40 -13.00 -17.20
CA GLN A 365 -15.39 -11.92 -18.21
C GLN A 365 -15.50 -10.52 -17.61
N ARG A 366 -15.93 -10.41 -16.35
CA ARG A 366 -16.06 -9.16 -15.60
C ARG A 366 -14.95 -8.98 -14.56
N THR A 367 -13.96 -9.87 -14.54
CA THR A 367 -12.87 -9.82 -13.56
C THR A 367 -11.64 -9.10 -14.07
N ALA A 368 -11.01 -8.32 -13.19
CA ALA A 368 -9.77 -7.63 -13.52
C ALA A 368 -8.81 -7.51 -12.32
N VAL A 369 -7.51 -7.38 -12.59
CA VAL A 369 -6.43 -7.23 -11.59
C VAL A 369 -5.46 -6.13 -12.01
N GLY A 370 -4.96 -5.40 -11.02
CA GLY A 370 -4.01 -4.31 -11.17
C GLY A 370 -4.61 -3.07 -11.79
N GLY A 371 -3.72 -2.23 -12.33
CA GLY A 371 -4.10 -0.95 -12.89
C GLY A 371 -4.33 0.15 -11.87
N HIS A 372 -4.32 1.38 -12.36
CA HIS A 372 -4.69 2.56 -11.59
C HIS A 372 -6.21 2.61 -11.46
N TYR A 373 -6.67 2.87 -10.25
CA TYR A 373 -8.08 3.05 -9.94
C TYR A 373 -8.21 4.15 -8.90
N CYS A 374 -9.17 5.05 -9.13
CA CYS A 374 -9.47 6.14 -8.23
C CYS A 374 -10.98 6.18 -7.95
N TYR A 375 -11.33 6.29 -6.68
CA TYR A 375 -12.70 6.53 -6.23
C TYR A 375 -12.70 7.37 -4.94
N PRO A 376 -13.70 8.24 -4.70
CA PRO A 376 -14.76 8.65 -5.61
C PRO A 376 -14.22 9.38 -6.84
N HIS A 377 -15.03 9.44 -7.89
CA HIS A 377 -14.72 10.26 -9.07
C HIS A 377 -14.76 11.75 -8.71
N ALA A 378 -13.93 12.54 -9.40
CA ALA A 378 -13.85 13.97 -9.12
C ALA A 378 -15.21 14.67 -9.43
N PRO A 379 -15.68 15.56 -8.54
CA PRO A 379 -17.02 16.17 -8.60
C PRO A 379 -17.25 16.98 -9.88
N LYS A 380 -18.50 17.40 -10.14
CA LYS A 380 -18.82 18.24 -11.32
C LYS A 380 -18.18 19.63 -11.24
N THR A 381 -18.04 20.17 -10.04
CA THR A 381 -17.47 21.49 -9.78
C THR A 381 -16.22 21.32 -8.93
N PHE A 382 -15.13 22.01 -9.29
CA PHE A 382 -13.93 22.07 -8.45
C PHE A 382 -14.12 23.16 -7.39
N THR A 383 -13.99 22.80 -6.11
CA THR A 383 -14.20 23.70 -4.98
C THR A 383 -12.92 23.81 -4.17
N GLN A 384 -12.26 24.97 -4.28
CA GLN A 384 -11.09 25.23 -3.46
C GLN A 384 -11.53 25.53 -2.02
N SER A 385 -11.28 24.60 -1.10
CA SER A 385 -11.54 24.83 0.34
C SER A 385 -10.25 25.29 1.02
N MET A 386 -10.33 26.33 1.86
CA MET A 386 -9.22 26.70 2.75
C MET A 386 -8.97 25.70 3.89
N ILE A 387 -9.86 24.72 4.06
CA ILE A 387 -9.78 23.71 5.12
C ILE A 387 -9.58 22.35 4.43
N ASP A 388 -8.52 21.61 4.80
CA ASP A 388 -8.14 20.27 4.32
C ASP A 388 -9.22 19.15 4.46
N ALA A 389 -10.46 19.51 4.79
CA ALA A 389 -11.55 18.62 5.12
C ALA A 389 -12.45 18.23 3.93
N SER A 390 -12.33 18.88 2.76
CA SER A 390 -13.27 18.69 1.64
C SER A 390 -13.04 17.44 0.78
N GLY A 391 -11.97 16.67 1.03
CA GLY A 391 -11.62 15.50 0.19
C GLY A 391 -11.25 15.84 -1.26
N GLN A 392 -11.18 17.13 -1.61
CA GLN A 392 -10.77 17.60 -2.93
C GLN A 392 -9.25 17.77 -3.02
N ALA A 393 -8.72 17.67 -4.23
CA ALA A 393 -7.30 17.81 -4.49
C ALA A 393 -6.85 19.26 -4.23
N PRO A 394 -5.78 19.50 -3.44
CA PRO A 394 -5.29 20.84 -3.19
C PRO A 394 -4.76 21.45 -4.50
N LEU A 395 -5.13 22.70 -4.77
CA LEU A 395 -4.62 23.47 -5.90
C LEU A 395 -3.22 24.00 -5.56
N VAL A 396 -2.22 23.62 -6.35
CA VAL A 396 -0.81 23.95 -6.13
C VAL A 396 -0.18 24.61 -7.36
N ALA A 397 0.95 25.31 -7.19
CA ALA A 397 1.70 25.83 -8.32
C ALA A 397 2.47 24.70 -9.03
N ALA A 398 2.81 24.90 -10.32
CA ALA A 398 3.60 23.92 -11.07
C ALA A 398 4.98 23.64 -10.44
N ALA A 399 5.57 24.63 -9.75
CA ALA A 399 6.81 24.44 -8.99
C ALA A 399 6.64 23.54 -7.77
N ASP A 400 5.48 23.58 -7.12
CA ASP A 400 5.16 22.67 -6.02
C ASP A 400 4.94 21.25 -6.54
N LEU A 401 4.24 21.10 -7.68
CA LEU A 401 4.09 19.82 -8.37
C LEU A 401 5.45 19.17 -8.67
N LYS A 402 6.41 19.95 -9.18
CA LYS A 402 7.78 19.48 -9.40
C LYS A 402 8.39 18.92 -8.11
N ARG A 403 8.33 19.69 -7.03
CA ARG A 403 8.87 19.27 -5.73
C ARG A 403 8.24 17.96 -5.26
N GLU A 404 6.92 17.83 -5.38
CA GLU A 404 6.22 16.59 -5.01
C GLU A 404 6.70 15.39 -5.86
N LEU A 405 6.87 15.56 -7.18
CA LEU A 405 7.40 14.53 -8.09
C LEU A 405 8.84 14.11 -7.76
N GLU A 406 9.66 15.02 -7.23
CA GLU A 406 11.05 14.75 -6.82
C GLU A 406 11.12 14.04 -5.47
N THR A 407 10.16 14.28 -4.57
CA THR A 407 10.12 13.67 -3.23
C THR A 407 9.29 12.39 -3.13
N LEU A 408 8.53 12.07 -4.18
CA LEU A 408 7.59 10.95 -4.21
C LEU A 408 8.27 9.61 -3.93
N GLN A 409 7.80 8.90 -2.90
CA GLN A 409 8.34 7.61 -2.51
C GLN A 409 7.71 6.47 -3.31
N TYR A 410 8.39 5.32 -3.37
CA TYR A 410 7.87 4.14 -4.06
C TYR A 410 6.44 3.79 -3.63
N ARG A 411 5.54 3.67 -4.63
CA ARG A 411 4.08 3.45 -4.56
C ARG A 411 3.31 4.52 -3.80
N GLU A 412 3.93 5.64 -3.44
CA GLU A 412 3.21 6.78 -2.90
C GLU A 412 2.25 7.32 -3.96
N HIS A 413 0.98 7.42 -3.60
CA HIS A 413 -0.07 8.03 -4.40
C HIS A 413 -0.42 9.39 -3.79
N ILE A 414 -0.39 10.43 -4.62
CA ILE A 414 -0.76 11.78 -4.26
C ILE A 414 -1.72 12.31 -5.32
N LYS A 415 -2.79 12.98 -4.88
CA LYS A 415 -3.71 13.69 -5.77
C LYS A 415 -3.58 15.20 -5.55
N LEU A 416 -3.28 15.94 -6.61
CA LEU A 416 -3.11 17.40 -6.60
C LEU A 416 -3.87 18.03 -7.77
N ALA A 417 -4.17 19.31 -7.67
CA ALA A 417 -4.68 20.09 -8.80
C ALA A 417 -3.65 21.15 -9.21
N ILE A 418 -3.52 21.41 -10.50
CA ILE A 418 -2.77 22.55 -11.04
C ILE A 418 -3.64 23.35 -11.98
N GLN A 419 -3.39 24.65 -12.06
CA GLN A 419 -4.02 25.52 -13.04
C GLN A 419 -3.02 25.84 -14.16
N GLY A 420 -3.50 25.83 -15.39
CA GLY A 420 -2.64 26.02 -16.57
C GLY A 420 -3.41 26.08 -17.87
N GLN A 421 -2.67 26.02 -18.97
CA GLN A 421 -3.18 25.90 -20.34
C GLN A 421 -2.69 24.58 -20.93
N ILE A 422 -3.57 23.88 -21.66
CA ILE A 422 -3.16 22.69 -22.42
C ILE A 422 -2.55 23.16 -23.73
N THR A 423 -1.26 22.91 -23.93
CA THR A 423 -0.49 23.44 -25.08
C THR A 423 -0.15 22.38 -26.13
N ALA A 424 -0.22 21.10 -25.79
CA ALA A 424 -0.06 20.02 -26.75
C ALA A 424 -0.84 18.78 -26.31
N VAL A 425 -1.32 18.02 -27.30
CA VAL A 425 -1.92 16.71 -27.11
C VAL A 425 -1.37 15.75 -28.16
N ARG A 426 -0.87 14.60 -27.72
CA ARG A 426 -0.36 13.54 -28.59
C ARG A 426 -1.05 12.24 -28.24
N TYR A 427 -1.60 11.56 -29.24
CA TYR A 427 -2.13 10.23 -29.05
C TYR A 427 -1.00 9.19 -29.17
N MET A 428 -0.96 8.26 -28.22
CA MET A 428 0.05 7.23 -28.09
C MET A 428 -0.59 5.86 -28.33
N ASN A 429 -0.17 5.20 -29.41
CA ASN A 429 -0.56 3.84 -29.72
C ASN A 429 0.07 2.85 -28.73
N SER A 430 -0.65 1.77 -28.43
CA SER A 430 -0.04 0.63 -27.73
C SER A 430 1.04 -0.01 -28.62
N PRO A 431 2.21 -0.40 -28.08
CA PRO A 431 3.17 -1.18 -28.85
C PRO A 431 2.49 -2.47 -29.30
N LYS A 432 2.27 -2.63 -30.60
CA LYS A 432 1.70 -3.85 -31.18
C LYS A 432 2.61 -5.02 -30.78
N SER A 433 2.07 -5.97 -30.01
CA SER A 433 2.72 -7.26 -29.80
C SER A 433 2.95 -7.87 -31.18
N THR A 434 4.20 -7.96 -31.61
CA THR A 434 4.56 -8.59 -32.86
C THR A 434 4.43 -10.10 -32.67
N GLU A 435 3.23 -10.64 -32.85
CA GLU A 435 3.04 -12.09 -33.00
C GLU A 435 2.72 -12.43 -34.45
N SER A 436 3.52 -13.37 -34.96
CA SER A 436 3.26 -14.25 -36.10
C SER A 436 2.83 -13.59 -37.41
N GLN A 437 3.79 -13.05 -38.16
CA GLN A 437 3.76 -13.31 -39.60
C GLN A 437 4.24 -14.74 -39.82
N GLY A 438 3.32 -15.64 -40.16
CA GLY A 438 3.67 -16.94 -40.71
C GLY A 438 4.51 -16.76 -41.98
N PRO A 439 5.45 -17.67 -42.28
CA PRO A 439 6.28 -17.52 -43.46
C PRO A 439 5.44 -17.84 -44.69
N GLU A 440 4.99 -16.80 -45.40
CA GLU A 440 4.65 -16.96 -46.81
C GLU A 440 5.93 -17.30 -47.57
N GLY A 441 5.90 -18.46 -48.21
CA GLY A 441 7.03 -19.03 -48.92
C GLY A 441 7.55 -18.10 -50.01
N LYS A 442 8.81 -17.68 -49.85
CA LYS A 442 9.65 -17.30 -50.98
C LYS A 442 10.73 -18.37 -51.15
N GLN A 443 10.64 -19.03 -52.30
CA GLN A 443 11.58 -19.99 -52.82
C GLN A 443 12.99 -19.42 -52.81
N ILE A 444 13.93 -20.15 -52.22
CA ILE A 444 15.37 -20.01 -52.46
C ILE A 444 15.73 -21.02 -53.55
N PRO A 445 16.39 -20.64 -54.65
CA PRO A 445 17.13 -21.59 -55.47
C PRO A 445 18.45 -21.92 -54.77
N ASP A 446 18.60 -23.20 -54.49
CA ASP A 446 19.84 -23.88 -54.12
C ASP A 446 20.87 -23.79 -55.26
N VAL A 447 22.18 -23.65 -54.92
CA VAL A 447 23.35 -24.16 -55.66
C VAL A 447 24.64 -23.89 -54.85
N SER A 448 25.09 -24.96 -54.18
CA SER A 448 26.44 -25.56 -54.11
C SER A 448 27.68 -24.81 -53.54
N THR A 449 28.18 -25.39 -52.44
CA THR A 449 29.57 -25.86 -52.14
C THR A 449 30.75 -25.33 -52.97
N ASP A 450 31.81 -24.80 -52.32
CA ASP A 450 33.06 -25.55 -52.02
C ASP A 450 34.10 -24.76 -51.18
N ALA A 451 34.90 -25.49 -50.38
CA ALA A 451 36.26 -25.24 -49.83
C ALA A 451 36.57 -23.94 -49.02
N CYS A 452 37.60 -23.81 -48.16
CA CYS A 452 38.44 -24.61 -47.24
C CYS A 452 39.43 -23.59 -46.60
N GLU A 453 40.09 -23.96 -45.49
CA GLU A 453 41.32 -23.35 -44.90
C GLU A 453 41.15 -22.05 -44.06
N GLN A 454 41.39 -22.05 -42.74
CA GLN A 454 42.65 -22.15 -41.95
C GLN A 454 43.43 -20.84 -41.77
N ALA A 455 43.56 -20.43 -40.50
CA ALA A 455 44.70 -19.76 -39.83
C ALA A 455 44.25 -19.48 -38.37
N VAL A 456 44.69 -20.13 -37.27
CA VAL A 456 45.99 -20.56 -36.71
C VAL A 456 46.82 -19.42 -36.10
N LEU A 457 47.27 -19.70 -34.86
CA LEU A 457 48.37 -19.14 -34.01
C LEU A 457 47.91 -18.20 -32.88
N ASP A 458 47.88 -18.62 -31.60
CA ASP A 458 48.99 -19.01 -30.68
C ASP A 458 50.07 -17.92 -30.59
N THR A 459 50.60 -17.51 -29.41
CA THR A 459 51.61 -18.27 -28.65
C THR A 459 51.96 -17.55 -27.32
N HIS A 460 51.91 -18.29 -26.21
CA HIS A 460 52.74 -18.32 -24.97
C HIS A 460 53.42 -17.07 -24.33
N ASN A 461 53.38 -17.00 -22.99
CA ASN A 461 54.53 -17.37 -22.12
C ASN A 461 54.22 -17.27 -20.60
N ASN A 462 54.73 -18.26 -19.86
CA ASN A 462 54.87 -18.39 -18.39
C ASN A 462 56.40 -18.47 -18.10
N PRO A 463 56.91 -18.61 -16.86
CA PRO A 463 56.83 -17.81 -15.63
C PRO A 463 58.28 -17.52 -15.08
N THR A 464 58.48 -17.29 -13.77
CA THR A 464 59.69 -17.53 -12.90
C THR A 464 60.12 -16.27 -12.08
N THR A 465 59.88 -16.11 -10.75
CA THR A 465 60.50 -16.65 -9.49
C THR A 465 61.67 -15.80 -8.90
N ALA A 466 61.53 -15.36 -7.63
CA ALA A 466 62.52 -15.37 -6.51
C ALA A 466 62.12 -14.33 -5.42
N GLU A 467 61.77 -14.76 -4.18
CA GLU A 467 62.58 -14.70 -2.93
C GLU A 467 62.86 -13.26 -2.41
N ALA A 468 62.76 -12.85 -1.13
CA ALA A 468 62.75 -13.51 0.17
C ALA A 468 62.30 -12.54 1.32
N SER A 469 61.97 -13.11 2.49
CA SER A 469 62.34 -12.66 3.87
C SER A 469 61.66 -11.48 4.59
N LEU A 470 61.09 -11.82 5.78
CA LEU A 470 61.26 -11.24 7.15
C LEU A 470 61.09 -9.70 7.30
N THR A 471 60.37 -9.11 8.27
CA THR A 471 60.22 -9.36 9.71
C THR A 471 59.26 -8.30 10.29
N SER A 472 58.68 -8.59 11.46
CA SER A 472 57.90 -7.72 12.38
C SER A 472 58.64 -6.45 12.87
N PRO A 473 57.95 -5.49 13.54
CA PRO A 473 57.78 -5.62 15.01
C PRO A 473 56.43 -5.14 15.58
N SER A 474 56.09 -5.77 16.72
CA SER A 474 55.21 -5.32 17.82
C SER A 474 55.89 -4.15 18.59
N SER A 475 55.30 -3.33 19.47
CA SER A 475 54.58 -3.58 20.74
C SER A 475 54.39 -2.20 21.44
N GLU A 476 53.38 -2.10 22.33
CA GLU A 476 53.41 -1.35 23.63
C GLU A 476 53.44 0.21 23.61
N ASP A 477 52.85 1.01 24.51
CA ASP A 477 52.07 0.79 25.74
C ASP A 477 51.47 2.12 26.28
N ILE A 478 50.35 2.01 27.03
CA ILE A 478 50.03 2.67 28.33
C ILE A 478 49.80 4.21 28.45
N SER A 479 48.50 4.55 28.59
CA SER A 479 47.83 5.23 29.75
C SER A 479 47.91 6.79 29.94
N PRO A 480 47.24 7.39 30.98
CA PRO A 480 46.07 8.27 30.77
C PRO A 480 46.23 9.65 31.46
N ASN A 481 45.29 10.59 31.30
CA ASN A 481 45.10 11.59 32.37
C ASN A 481 43.73 12.26 32.46
N LYS A 482 43.35 12.46 33.73
CA LYS A 482 42.14 13.09 34.26
C LYS A 482 42.31 14.60 34.42
N ARG A 483 41.17 15.31 34.53
CA ARG A 483 40.79 16.43 35.46
C ARG A 483 40.28 17.68 34.73
N LYS A 484 38.97 17.99 34.85
CA LYS A 484 38.28 18.83 35.87
C LYS A 484 38.33 20.34 35.59
N ARG A 485 37.15 20.96 35.38
CA ARG A 485 36.47 22.00 36.21
C ARG A 485 35.31 22.59 35.37
N ARG A 486 34.04 22.46 35.76
CA ARG A 486 33.27 23.17 36.82
C ARG A 486 32.98 24.63 36.41
N MET A 487 31.78 24.99 35.91
CA MET A 487 30.44 25.16 36.54
C MET A 487 30.15 26.63 36.96
N ARG A 488 29.04 27.15 36.40
CA ARG A 488 27.96 28.04 36.93
C ARG A 488 27.71 29.20 35.94
N ARG A 489 26.54 29.41 35.35
CA ARG A 489 25.09 29.47 35.74
C ARG A 489 24.62 30.92 35.80
N SER A 490 23.41 31.14 35.28
CA SER A 490 22.51 32.31 35.43
C SER A 490 22.74 33.42 34.40
N GLY A 491 21.74 33.98 33.73
CA GLY A 491 20.28 33.80 33.76
C GLY A 491 19.59 34.99 33.09
N HIS A 492 18.34 34.75 32.64
CA HIS A 492 17.24 35.70 32.35
C HIS A 492 17.37 36.76 31.23
N GLU A 493 16.53 36.54 30.19
CA GLU A 493 15.46 37.41 29.69
C GLU A 493 15.57 38.94 29.87
N ASN A 494 15.59 39.70 28.77
CA ASN A 494 14.39 40.34 28.20
C ASN A 494 14.71 41.35 27.07
N THR A 495 13.69 41.54 26.22
CA THR A 495 13.33 42.74 25.42
C THR A 495 14.07 43.09 24.13
N GLU A 496 13.26 43.06 23.05
CA GLU A 496 13.01 44.09 22.03
C GLU A 496 14.16 44.76 21.26
N GLY A 497 13.98 44.84 19.93
CA GLY A 497 14.44 46.01 19.16
C GLY A 497 15.03 45.71 17.79
N GLY A 498 14.16 45.75 16.77
CA GLY A 498 14.30 46.47 15.50
C GLY A 498 15.65 46.64 14.78
N ARG A 499 15.59 46.29 13.48
CA ARG A 499 16.10 47.01 12.28
C ARG A 499 17.60 47.29 12.11
N GLY A 500 18.08 46.88 10.92
CA GLY A 500 19.29 47.35 10.23
C GLY A 500 19.85 46.19 9.41
N GLN A 501 19.48 46.00 8.14
CA GLN A 501 20.16 46.55 6.96
C GLN A 501 21.69 46.54 7.09
N GLU A 502 22.31 45.48 6.57
CA GLU A 502 23.66 45.54 6.01
C GLU A 502 23.63 44.83 4.65
N GLU A 503 23.98 45.63 3.64
CA GLU A 503 24.37 45.21 2.30
C GLU A 503 25.73 44.53 2.40
N GLU A 504 25.93 43.37 1.78
CA GLU A 504 27.27 42.94 1.39
C GLU A 504 27.29 42.41 -0.03
N GLN A 505 28.34 42.84 -0.70
CA GLN A 505 28.60 42.82 -2.13
C GLN A 505 28.91 41.40 -2.64
N GLN A 506 28.56 41.22 -3.92
CA GLN A 506 29.09 40.17 -4.77
C GLN A 506 30.61 40.24 -4.82
N ASP A 507 31.25 39.07 -4.71
CA ASP A 507 32.45 38.79 -5.49
C ASP A 507 32.30 37.44 -6.18
N SER A 508 32.51 37.47 -7.49
CA SER A 508 32.40 36.34 -8.40
C SER A 508 33.79 35.78 -8.65
N GLU A 509 33.99 34.48 -8.43
CA GLU A 509 35.04 33.74 -9.12
C GLU A 509 34.42 32.57 -9.87
N SER A 510 34.67 32.59 -11.18
CA SER A 510 34.19 31.66 -12.17
C SER A 510 35.20 30.53 -12.33
N GLU A 511 34.78 29.27 -12.17
CA GLU A 511 35.46 28.13 -12.78
C GLU A 511 34.48 27.37 -13.65
N ALA A 512 34.74 27.40 -14.95
CA ALA A 512 33.99 26.71 -15.98
C ALA A 512 34.31 25.21 -15.95
N MET A 513 33.29 24.37 -15.72
CA MET A 513 33.29 22.97 -16.13
C MET A 513 32.28 22.77 -17.25
N GLN A 514 32.76 22.13 -18.31
CA GLN A 514 32.06 21.83 -19.55
C GLN A 514 30.91 20.84 -19.32
N ASP A 515 29.69 21.26 -19.61
CA ASP A 515 28.54 20.36 -19.73
C ASP A 515 28.72 19.46 -20.96
N VAL A 516 28.77 18.15 -20.71
CA VAL A 516 28.67 17.12 -21.76
C VAL A 516 27.19 16.89 -22.02
N GLU A 517 26.68 17.57 -23.03
CA GLU A 517 25.33 17.46 -23.57
C GLU A 517 25.09 16.03 -24.13
N TYR A 518 24.42 15.17 -23.36
CA TYR A 518 23.83 13.93 -23.89
C TYR A 518 22.57 14.27 -24.68
N GLY A 519 22.75 14.77 -25.90
CA GLY A 519 21.68 14.92 -26.88
C GLY A 519 21.18 13.58 -27.38
N LEU A 520 20.15 13.03 -26.75
CA LEU A 520 19.28 12.03 -27.38
C LEU A 520 18.42 12.74 -28.42
N LYS A 521 18.95 12.88 -29.65
CA LYS A 521 18.11 13.12 -30.83
C LYS A 521 17.26 11.86 -31.06
N PRO A 522 15.93 11.95 -31.09
CA PRO A 522 15.12 10.84 -31.57
C PRO A 522 15.43 10.67 -33.06
N GLN A 523 15.95 9.49 -33.40
CA GLN A 523 16.16 9.09 -34.78
C GLN A 523 14.78 9.00 -35.45
N ASN A 524 14.59 9.80 -36.51
CA ASN A 524 13.40 9.82 -37.34
C ASN A 524 13.03 8.41 -37.82
N GLN A 525 11.90 7.91 -37.32
CA GLN A 525 10.97 7.07 -38.08
C GLN A 525 9.61 7.79 -38.03
N ASP A 526 9.41 8.70 -38.98
CA ASP A 526 8.12 9.33 -39.25
C ASP A 526 7.18 8.28 -39.86
N SER A 527 6.22 7.81 -39.08
CA SER A 527 4.97 7.26 -39.57
C SER A 527 3.87 7.56 -38.54
N ASP A 528 2.97 8.49 -38.88
CA ASP A 528 1.71 8.84 -38.20
C ASP A 528 1.76 9.02 -36.67
N VAL A 529 2.42 10.10 -36.20
CA VAL A 529 2.18 10.59 -34.84
C VAL A 529 0.99 11.54 -34.87
N LEU A 530 -0.16 11.07 -34.39
CA LEU A 530 -1.36 11.89 -34.21
C LEU A 530 -1.12 12.89 -33.07
N SER A 531 -0.90 14.16 -33.41
CA SER A 531 -0.71 15.22 -32.42
C SER A 531 -1.34 16.56 -32.82
N TRP A 532 -1.71 17.34 -31.80
CA TRP A 532 -2.08 18.74 -31.89
C TRP A 532 -1.15 19.56 -30.98
N GLU A 533 -0.71 20.72 -31.43
CA GLU A 533 0.08 21.68 -30.65
C GLU A 533 -0.51 23.08 -30.80
N SER A 534 -0.47 23.86 -29.72
CA SER A 534 -0.91 25.25 -29.73
C SER A 534 -0.01 26.11 -30.60
N SER A 535 -0.60 27.11 -31.25
CA SER A 535 0.12 28.08 -32.09
C SER A 535 1.20 28.84 -31.30
N SER A 536 0.99 28.99 -29.98
CA SER A 536 1.89 29.68 -29.07
C SER A 536 2.97 28.78 -28.46
N TRP A 537 2.82 27.45 -28.57
CA TRP A 537 3.66 26.48 -27.88
C TRP A 537 5.12 26.57 -28.28
N LEU A 538 5.42 26.72 -29.56
CA LEU A 538 6.80 26.78 -30.06
C LEU A 538 7.59 27.96 -29.49
N LYS A 539 6.93 29.10 -29.24
CA LYS A 539 7.54 30.28 -28.60
C LYS A 539 7.66 30.06 -27.09
N GLN A 540 6.60 29.59 -26.44
CA GLN A 540 6.58 29.34 -25.00
C GLN A 540 7.60 28.31 -24.57
N ARG A 541 7.86 27.28 -25.40
CA ARG A 541 8.87 26.27 -25.15
C ARG A 541 10.30 26.82 -25.13
N GLN A 542 10.57 27.95 -25.80
CA GLN A 542 11.88 28.61 -25.76
C GLN A 542 12.06 29.48 -24.52
N GLU A 543 10.97 30.02 -23.97
CA GLU A 543 10.95 30.87 -22.78
C GLU A 543 10.79 30.09 -21.47
N MET A 544 10.42 28.81 -21.59
CA MET A 544 10.24 27.88 -20.51
C MET A 544 11.55 27.59 -19.77
N SER A 545 11.49 27.63 -18.45
CA SER A 545 12.61 27.20 -17.61
C SER A 545 12.74 25.68 -17.59
N GLU A 546 11.62 24.94 -17.56
CA GLU A 546 11.64 23.49 -17.39
C GLU A 546 10.41 22.78 -17.97
N HIS A 547 10.64 21.63 -18.60
CA HIS A 547 9.60 20.73 -19.07
C HIS A 547 9.70 19.39 -18.33
N LEU A 548 8.72 19.10 -17.49
CA LEU A 548 8.59 17.84 -16.78
C LEU A 548 8.00 16.79 -17.73
N CYS A 549 8.85 16.15 -18.52
CA CYS A 549 8.47 15.05 -19.44
C CYS A 549 8.15 13.73 -18.70
N ARG A 550 7.82 13.80 -17.41
CA ARG A 550 7.41 12.66 -16.58
C ARG A 550 5.89 12.53 -16.72
N GLY A 551 5.46 11.78 -17.73
CA GLY A 551 4.05 11.62 -18.05
C GLY A 551 3.87 10.51 -19.06
N GLY A 552 3.26 9.42 -18.64
CA GLY A 552 3.12 8.24 -19.48
C GLY A 552 2.31 7.17 -18.79
N LEU A 553 1.65 6.34 -19.58
CA LEU A 553 0.88 5.21 -19.08
C LEU A 553 1.80 3.99 -19.04
N TYR A 554 2.06 3.46 -17.84
CA TYR A 554 2.84 2.23 -17.71
C TYR A 554 1.91 1.02 -17.64
N GLN A 555 2.47 -0.17 -17.88
CA GLN A 555 1.71 -1.42 -17.80
C GLN A 555 1.01 -1.60 -16.44
N ASP A 556 1.66 -1.17 -15.35
CA ASP A 556 1.14 -1.16 -13.97
C ASP A 556 -0.11 -0.29 -13.76
N SER A 557 -0.40 0.64 -14.67
CA SER A 557 -1.61 1.46 -14.65
C SER A 557 -2.78 0.86 -15.39
N ILE A 558 -2.58 -0.22 -16.14
CA ILE A 558 -3.65 -0.83 -16.93
C ILE A 558 -4.10 -2.12 -16.26
N SER A 559 -5.39 -2.21 -15.96
CA SER A 559 -5.98 -3.42 -15.40
C SER A 559 -6.00 -4.56 -16.43
N ARG A 560 -5.76 -5.79 -15.98
CA ARG A 560 -5.71 -6.99 -16.82
C ARG A 560 -6.86 -7.93 -16.46
N ARG A 561 -7.38 -8.66 -17.44
CA ARG A 561 -8.39 -9.69 -17.16
C ARG A 561 -7.78 -10.80 -16.30
N PHE A 562 -8.53 -11.29 -15.32
CA PHE A 562 -8.07 -12.40 -14.49
C PHE A 562 -8.35 -13.74 -15.17
N THR A 563 -7.36 -14.64 -15.12
CA THR A 563 -7.49 -16.05 -15.49
C THR A 563 -6.92 -16.91 -14.37
N PHE A 564 -7.42 -18.13 -14.21
CA PHE A 564 -6.90 -19.04 -13.19
C PHE A 564 -5.46 -19.48 -13.47
N ASP A 565 -5.09 -19.60 -14.75
CA ASP A 565 -3.76 -20.02 -15.18
C ASP A 565 -2.69 -18.97 -14.85
N GLU A 566 -3.02 -17.68 -15.00
CA GLU A 566 -2.10 -16.56 -14.75
C GLU A 566 -2.18 -16.03 -13.30
N LYS A 567 -2.96 -16.68 -12.43
CA LYS A 567 -3.27 -16.20 -11.07
C LYS A 567 -2.01 -15.78 -10.30
N ASN A 568 -1.00 -16.65 -10.23
CA ASN A 568 0.19 -16.39 -9.41
C ASN A 568 1.00 -15.22 -9.96
N VAL A 569 1.15 -15.14 -11.29
CA VAL A 569 1.87 -14.05 -11.98
C VAL A 569 1.15 -12.72 -11.78
N LEU A 570 -0.18 -12.69 -11.95
CA LEU A 570 -0.99 -11.49 -11.74
C LEU A 570 -0.97 -11.03 -10.28
N LEU A 571 -1.01 -11.96 -9.33
CA LEU A 571 -0.89 -11.62 -7.91
C LEU A 571 0.49 -11.08 -7.59
N GLN A 572 1.57 -11.72 -8.04
CA GLN A 572 2.93 -11.22 -7.82
C GLN A 572 3.14 -9.84 -8.43
N TRP A 573 2.62 -9.60 -9.64
CA TRP A 573 2.68 -8.30 -10.31
C TRP A 573 1.84 -7.22 -9.62
N SER A 574 0.61 -7.54 -9.17
CA SER A 574 -0.22 -6.58 -8.42
C SER A 574 0.31 -6.28 -7.02
N ASN A 575 1.10 -7.21 -6.47
CA ASN A 575 1.75 -7.15 -5.17
C ASN A 575 3.27 -6.98 -5.30
N LEU A 576 3.76 -6.16 -6.23
CA LEU A 576 5.19 -5.83 -6.35
C LEU A 576 5.68 -5.06 -5.10
N GLN A 577 5.78 -5.80 -4.01
CA GLN A 577 6.26 -5.48 -2.69
C GLN A 577 7.54 -6.28 -2.52
N ALA A 578 8.69 -5.61 -2.52
CA ALA A 578 9.94 -6.21 -2.06
C ALA A 578 9.81 -6.53 -0.56
N LEU A 579 9.29 -7.71 -0.23
CA LEU A 579 9.24 -8.23 1.14
C LEU A 579 10.49 -9.07 1.43
N ARG A 580 10.94 -9.86 0.46
CA ARG A 580 12.21 -10.61 0.52
C ARG A 580 12.88 -10.58 -0.84
N TRP A 581 14.18 -10.34 -0.86
CA TRP A 581 14.97 -10.56 -2.07
C TRP A 581 14.93 -12.07 -2.38
N THR A 582 14.42 -12.42 -3.56
CA THR A 582 14.47 -13.78 -4.07
C THR A 582 15.45 -13.78 -5.25
N PRO A 583 16.50 -14.63 -5.23
CA PRO A 583 17.37 -14.77 -6.38
C PRO A 583 16.55 -15.36 -7.53
N GLU A 584 16.48 -14.62 -8.64
CA GLU A 584 16.09 -15.11 -9.97
C GLU A 584 14.96 -16.16 -9.97
N GLN A 585 13.73 -15.77 -9.64
CA GLN A 585 12.63 -16.36 -10.39
C GLN A 585 12.67 -15.70 -11.77
N SER A 586 12.79 -16.48 -12.83
CA SER A 586 12.40 -16.02 -14.16
C SER A 586 11.00 -15.45 -13.99
N ALA A 587 10.87 -14.12 -13.97
CA ALA A 587 9.56 -13.51 -13.93
C ALA A 587 8.90 -13.98 -15.23
N ASP A 588 7.97 -14.92 -15.11
CA ASP A 588 7.19 -15.36 -16.26
C ASP A 588 6.68 -14.08 -16.93
N PRO A 589 6.90 -13.93 -18.24
CA PRO A 589 6.63 -12.68 -18.92
C PRO A 589 5.17 -12.33 -18.66
N THR A 590 4.94 -11.16 -18.05
CA THR A 590 3.58 -10.75 -17.76
C THR A 590 2.83 -10.70 -19.10
N PRO A 591 1.65 -11.33 -19.23
CA PRO A 591 0.96 -11.46 -20.50
C PRO A 591 0.71 -10.10 -21.16
N PRO A 592 0.66 -10.00 -22.50
CA PRO A 592 0.48 -8.72 -23.18
C PRO A 592 -0.81 -8.02 -22.73
N VAL A 593 -0.72 -6.71 -22.51
CA VAL A 593 -1.87 -5.89 -22.09
C VAL A 593 -2.55 -5.30 -23.31
N GLY A 594 -3.84 -5.58 -23.48
CA GLY A 594 -4.66 -4.87 -24.46
C GLY A 594 -4.88 -3.42 -24.01
N CYS A 595 -4.09 -2.48 -24.53
CA CYS A 595 -4.28 -1.05 -24.33
C CYS A 595 -4.82 -0.43 -25.63
N PRO A 596 -5.99 0.21 -25.63
CA PRO A 596 -6.53 0.89 -26.81
C PRO A 596 -5.81 2.22 -27.14
N GLY A 597 -4.67 2.50 -26.49
CA GLY A 597 -3.96 3.78 -26.58
C GLY A 597 -4.37 4.79 -25.50
N TYR A 598 -3.62 5.88 -25.40
CA TYR A 598 -3.86 6.97 -24.44
C TYR A 598 -3.41 8.32 -25.01
N TYR A 599 -3.87 9.42 -24.41
CA TYR A 599 -3.46 10.76 -24.80
C TYR A 599 -2.41 11.29 -23.84
N LEU A 600 -1.27 11.72 -24.36
CA LEU A 600 -0.27 12.49 -23.62
C LEU A 600 -0.58 13.97 -23.77
N ILE A 601 -0.78 14.66 -22.66
CA ILE A 601 -1.24 16.04 -22.61
C ILE A 601 -0.18 16.88 -21.91
N THR A 602 0.29 17.93 -22.59
CA THR A 602 1.24 18.89 -22.03
C THR A 602 0.46 20.06 -21.43
N ILE A 603 0.62 20.26 -20.12
CA ILE A 603 -0.03 21.32 -19.35
C ILE A 603 1.03 22.35 -18.98
N LEU A 604 0.90 23.57 -19.51
CA LEU A 604 1.74 24.71 -19.15
C LEU A 604 1.14 25.43 -17.95
N GLY A 605 1.88 25.54 -16.84
CA GLY A 605 1.43 26.29 -15.66
C GLY A 605 1.20 27.77 -15.97
N ILE A 606 0.35 28.45 -15.19
CA ILE A 606 -0.03 29.86 -15.43
C ILE A 606 1.19 30.79 -15.56
N ASN A 607 2.25 30.55 -14.79
CA ASN A 607 3.47 31.36 -14.83
C ASN A 607 4.27 31.19 -16.13
N LYS A 608 3.87 30.24 -17.00
CA LYS A 608 4.52 29.87 -18.27
C LYS A 608 5.98 29.44 -18.13
N GLN A 609 6.42 29.09 -16.92
CA GLN A 609 7.80 28.68 -16.63
C GLN A 609 7.99 27.17 -16.63
N ILE A 610 6.96 26.43 -16.24
CA ILE A 610 7.00 24.97 -16.08
C ILE A 610 5.83 24.35 -16.83
N ALA A 611 6.13 23.38 -17.69
CA ALA A 611 5.11 22.47 -18.22
C ALA A 611 5.29 21.05 -17.68
N VAL A 612 4.19 20.31 -17.64
CA VAL A 612 4.17 18.90 -17.25
C VAL A 612 3.43 18.08 -18.30
N ASP A 613 3.99 16.94 -18.65
CA ASP A 613 3.29 15.95 -19.45
C ASP A 613 2.47 15.04 -18.53
N ALA A 614 1.21 14.80 -18.86
CA ALA A 614 0.33 13.94 -18.09
C ALA A 614 -0.46 13.02 -19.02
N ALA A 615 -0.62 11.75 -18.64
CA ALA A 615 -1.34 10.77 -19.43
C ALA A 615 -2.84 10.80 -19.08
N TYR A 616 -3.67 10.96 -20.09
CA TYR A 616 -5.12 10.78 -20.02
C TYR A 616 -5.50 9.46 -20.68
N PHE A 617 -6.06 8.55 -19.88
CA PHE A 617 -6.47 7.23 -20.33
C PHE A 617 -7.98 7.05 -20.14
N PRO A 618 -8.80 7.33 -21.17
CA PRO A 618 -10.26 7.32 -21.05
C PRO A 618 -10.79 5.91 -20.72
N VAL A 619 -11.94 5.87 -20.05
CA VAL A 619 -12.73 4.64 -19.93
C VAL A 619 -13.50 4.43 -21.24
N VAL A 620 -13.44 3.22 -21.79
CA VAL A 620 -14.02 2.92 -23.12
C VAL A 620 -15.10 1.85 -23.04
N ARG A 621 -15.01 0.94 -22.06
CA ARG A 621 -15.98 -0.16 -21.88
C ARG A 621 -16.73 -0.06 -20.57
N SER A 622 -17.99 -0.47 -20.59
CA SER A 622 -18.85 -0.51 -19.40
C SER A 622 -18.42 -1.57 -18.38
N ASN A 623 -17.68 -2.60 -18.80
CA ASN A 623 -17.17 -3.66 -17.95
C ASN A 623 -15.80 -3.35 -17.30
N GLU A 624 -15.19 -2.21 -17.61
CA GLU A 624 -13.97 -1.78 -16.93
C GLU A 624 -14.26 -1.41 -15.48
N PRO A 625 -13.37 -1.75 -14.52
CA PRO A 625 -13.54 -1.35 -13.12
C PRO A 625 -13.74 0.16 -12.97
N ARG A 626 -12.99 0.97 -13.73
CA ARG A 626 -13.03 2.43 -13.72
C ARG A 626 -14.38 3.03 -14.16
N ALA A 627 -15.22 2.26 -14.88
CA ALA A 627 -16.57 2.68 -15.26
C ALA A 627 -17.55 2.70 -14.07
N VAL A 628 -17.25 1.96 -13.00
CA VAL A 628 -18.13 1.85 -11.82
C VAL A 628 -18.24 3.21 -11.13
N GLY A 629 -19.48 3.67 -10.95
CA GLY A 629 -19.80 4.95 -10.32
C GLY A 629 -19.47 6.18 -11.15
N LEU A 630 -19.00 6.02 -12.39
CA LEU A 630 -18.71 7.14 -13.29
C LEU A 630 -20.03 7.74 -13.82
N PRO A 631 -20.26 9.07 -13.76
CA PRO A 631 -21.42 9.70 -14.37
C PRO A 631 -21.38 9.58 -15.90
N GLN A 632 -22.32 8.85 -16.49
CA GLN A 632 -22.39 8.60 -17.94
C GLN A 632 -23.33 9.60 -18.65
N ASP A 633 -23.20 10.89 -18.32
CA ASP A 633 -23.94 11.95 -18.98
C ASP A 633 -23.52 12.02 -20.47
N PRO A 634 -24.46 11.99 -21.45
CA PRO A 634 -24.09 12.02 -22.87
C PRO A 634 -23.29 13.27 -23.25
N HIS A 635 -22.24 13.11 -24.05
CA HIS A 635 -21.42 14.21 -24.58
C HIS A 635 -20.91 13.91 -26.01
N GLY A 636 -20.39 14.95 -26.68
CA GLY A 636 -20.00 14.90 -28.10
C GLY A 636 -18.57 14.44 -28.38
N ASN A 637 -17.88 13.80 -27.43
CA ASN A 637 -16.48 13.35 -27.54
C ASN A 637 -15.46 14.41 -28.00
N THR A 638 -15.68 15.70 -27.69
CA THR A 638 -14.61 16.69 -27.81
C THR A 638 -13.53 16.40 -26.76
N MET A 639 -12.28 16.75 -27.04
CA MET A 639 -11.14 16.54 -26.14
C MET A 639 -11.43 17.05 -24.73
N MET A 640 -12.00 18.26 -24.62
CA MET A 640 -12.40 18.82 -23.32
C MET A 640 -13.51 18.01 -22.66
N SER A 641 -14.54 17.59 -23.41
CA SER A 641 -15.62 16.77 -22.83
C SER A 641 -15.12 15.43 -22.29
N CYS A 642 -14.21 14.77 -23.01
CA CYS A 642 -13.56 13.53 -22.57
C CYS A 642 -12.72 13.77 -21.31
N LEU A 643 -11.88 14.81 -21.30
CA LEU A 643 -11.05 15.16 -20.14
C LEU A 643 -11.86 15.50 -18.88
N SER A 644 -13.05 16.07 -19.05
CA SER A 644 -13.97 16.38 -17.94
C SER A 644 -14.83 15.20 -17.51
N SER A 645 -15.24 14.33 -18.44
CA SER A 645 -16.11 13.17 -18.17
C SER A 645 -15.34 11.93 -17.73
N GLY A 646 -14.10 11.76 -18.18
CA GLY A 646 -13.26 10.59 -17.94
C GLY A 646 -13.53 9.39 -18.86
N PHE A 647 -14.44 9.50 -19.82
CA PHE A 647 -14.80 8.39 -20.71
C PHE A 647 -15.09 8.82 -22.16
N LEU A 648 -15.15 7.84 -23.05
CA LEU A 648 -15.65 8.01 -24.43
C LEU A 648 -17.12 7.64 -24.50
N CYS A 649 -17.96 8.53 -25.02
CA CYS A 649 -19.40 8.38 -25.07
C CYS A 649 -19.89 7.82 -26.42
N PRO A 650 -20.77 6.81 -26.43
CA PRO A 650 -21.20 6.02 -25.30
C PRO A 650 -20.14 4.97 -24.91
N LEU A 651 -20.18 4.49 -23.67
CA LEU A 651 -19.37 3.34 -23.29
C LEU A 651 -19.81 2.10 -24.09
N SER A 652 -18.83 1.39 -24.66
CA SER A 652 -19.09 0.14 -25.35
C SER A 652 -19.51 -0.96 -24.37
N ASP A 653 -20.54 -1.73 -24.73
CA ASP A 653 -21.01 -2.87 -23.95
C ASP A 653 -20.54 -4.18 -24.59
N ALA A 654 -19.79 -4.99 -23.85
CA ALA A 654 -19.31 -6.28 -24.34
C ALA A 654 -20.46 -7.30 -24.57
N ALA A 655 -21.64 -7.09 -23.98
CA ALA A 655 -22.79 -8.00 -24.09
C ALA A 655 -23.71 -7.70 -25.28
N ASN A 656 -23.69 -6.47 -25.81
CA ASN A 656 -24.50 -6.07 -26.96
C ASN A 656 -23.59 -5.99 -28.19
N HIS A 657 -23.73 -6.96 -29.11
CA HIS A 657 -23.09 -6.96 -30.43
C HIS A 657 -23.59 -5.82 -31.37
N SER A 658 -24.11 -4.72 -30.82
CA SER A 658 -24.33 -3.51 -31.60
C SER A 658 -22.96 -2.91 -31.90
N ASP A 659 -22.61 -2.82 -33.19
CA ASP A 659 -21.48 -2.06 -33.73
C ASP A 659 -21.63 -0.57 -33.39
N ILE A 660 -21.44 -0.23 -32.11
CA ILE A 660 -21.23 1.15 -31.71
C ILE A 660 -19.77 1.43 -32.02
N THR A 661 -19.54 2.08 -33.15
CA THR A 661 -18.22 2.58 -33.53
C THR A 661 -17.81 3.62 -32.50
N LEU A 662 -16.78 3.32 -31.72
CA LEU A 662 -16.13 4.30 -30.85
C LEU A 662 -15.49 5.38 -31.73
N PRO A 663 -15.43 6.64 -31.26
CA PRO A 663 -14.73 7.69 -32.00
C PRO A 663 -13.27 7.28 -32.18
N GLU A 664 -12.77 7.40 -33.42
CA GLU A 664 -11.36 7.17 -33.69
C GLU A 664 -10.50 8.24 -33.01
N PRO A 665 -9.25 7.93 -32.63
CA PRO A 665 -8.40 8.87 -31.92
C PRO A 665 -8.20 10.20 -32.66
N GLU A 666 -8.20 10.18 -33.99
CA GLU A 666 -8.13 11.36 -34.87
C GLU A 666 -9.32 12.30 -34.67
N GLU A 667 -10.53 11.75 -34.53
CA GLU A 667 -11.76 12.54 -34.41
C GLU A 667 -11.76 13.39 -33.15
N ILE A 668 -11.32 12.80 -32.03
CA ILE A 668 -11.18 13.51 -30.75
C ILE A 668 -10.06 14.53 -30.85
N LEU A 669 -8.92 14.16 -31.45
CA LEU A 669 -7.75 15.02 -31.54
C LEU A 669 -8.00 16.30 -32.36
N VAL A 670 -8.82 16.24 -33.41
CA VAL A 670 -9.21 17.42 -34.22
C VAL A 670 -9.86 18.51 -33.34
N THR A 671 -10.62 18.11 -32.32
CA THR A 671 -11.28 19.04 -31.40
C THR A 671 -10.33 19.64 -30.36
N ALA A 672 -9.08 19.19 -30.27
CA ALA A 672 -8.10 19.76 -29.34
C ALA A 672 -7.79 21.24 -29.62
N SER A 673 -8.03 21.72 -30.85
CA SER A 673 -7.97 23.14 -31.21
C SER A 673 -8.90 24.04 -30.37
N GLU A 674 -9.98 23.49 -29.80
CA GLU A 674 -10.86 24.21 -28.87
C GLU A 674 -10.19 24.53 -27.51
N LEU A 675 -9.06 23.88 -27.21
CA LEU A 675 -8.28 24.13 -25.99
C LEU A 675 -7.32 25.32 -26.14
N GLU A 676 -7.13 25.86 -27.34
CA GLU A 676 -6.24 26.99 -27.59
C GLU A 676 -6.59 28.15 -26.64
N ASP A 677 -5.55 28.68 -25.97
CA ASP A 677 -5.63 29.77 -25.00
C ASP A 677 -6.60 29.56 -23.82
N THR A 678 -7.16 28.35 -23.66
CA THR A 678 -8.11 28.04 -22.60
C THR A 678 -7.39 27.73 -21.30
N HIS A 679 -7.77 28.45 -20.24
CA HIS A 679 -7.32 28.14 -18.89
C HIS A 679 -8.17 27.03 -18.30
N VAL A 680 -7.51 26.08 -17.65
CA VAL A 680 -8.14 24.91 -17.03
C VAL A 680 -7.54 24.64 -15.66
N VAL A 681 -8.27 23.88 -14.85
CA VAL A 681 -7.75 23.23 -13.65
C VAL A 681 -7.69 21.73 -13.90
N CYS A 682 -6.50 21.16 -13.82
CA CYS A 682 -6.26 19.74 -14.04
C CYS A 682 -6.03 19.06 -12.68
N VAL A 683 -6.87 18.08 -12.35
CA VAL A 683 -6.66 17.18 -11.21
C VAL A 683 -5.81 16.02 -11.70
N LEU A 684 -4.66 15.83 -11.03
CA LEU A 684 -3.63 14.86 -11.37
C LEU A 684 -3.47 13.84 -10.25
N ASP A 685 -3.35 12.57 -10.63
CA ASP A 685 -2.91 11.47 -9.77
C ASP A 685 -1.44 11.16 -10.06
N LEU A 686 -0.62 11.21 -9.02
CA LEU A 686 0.82 10.98 -9.09
C LEU A 686 1.15 9.64 -8.44
N CYS A 687 2.00 8.82 -9.06
CA CYS A 687 2.48 7.59 -8.43
C CYS A 687 3.90 7.20 -8.86
N HIS A 688 4.75 6.82 -7.90
CA HIS A 688 6.08 6.29 -8.20
C HIS A 688 6.03 4.76 -8.33
N LEU A 689 6.29 4.23 -9.53
CA LEU A 689 6.21 2.79 -9.81
C LEU A 689 7.53 2.03 -9.65
N GLY A 690 8.63 2.73 -9.33
CA GLY A 690 9.95 2.13 -9.10
C GLY A 690 10.93 2.41 -10.22
N GLY A 691 12.23 2.38 -9.88
CA GLY A 691 13.27 2.90 -10.78
C GLY A 691 12.96 4.34 -11.17
N ASP A 692 13.10 4.67 -12.44
CA ASP A 692 12.81 6.00 -12.99
C ASP A 692 11.34 6.19 -13.42
N LYS A 693 10.46 5.26 -13.07
CA LYS A 693 9.05 5.27 -13.51
C LYS A 693 8.19 6.07 -12.55
N VAL A 694 7.85 7.28 -12.95
CA VAL A 694 6.86 8.15 -12.27
C VAL A 694 5.68 8.39 -13.19
N GLU A 695 4.48 8.20 -12.64
CA GLU A 695 3.21 8.42 -13.30
C GLU A 695 2.60 9.76 -12.93
N VAL A 696 2.07 10.43 -13.94
CA VAL A 696 1.23 11.62 -13.83
C VAL A 696 0.01 11.34 -14.69
N LEU A 697 -1.11 11.01 -14.05
CA LEU A 697 -2.36 10.67 -14.72
C LEU A 697 -3.36 11.80 -14.57
N ILE A 698 -4.05 12.16 -15.64
CA ILE A 698 -5.16 13.11 -15.58
C ILE A 698 -6.38 12.38 -15.03
N ASN A 699 -6.83 12.79 -13.85
CA ASN A 699 -8.07 12.33 -13.25
C ASN A 699 -9.28 13.04 -13.87
N LYS A 700 -9.21 14.37 -13.94
CA LYS A 700 -10.26 15.24 -14.48
C LYS A 700 -9.73 16.62 -14.82
N VAL A 701 -10.29 17.24 -15.85
CA VAL A 701 -10.04 18.65 -16.21
C VAL A 701 -11.32 19.47 -16.06
N TYR A 702 -11.19 20.63 -15.43
CA TYR A 702 -12.27 21.60 -15.23
C TYR A 702 -12.02 22.86 -16.04
N ARG A 703 -13.08 23.42 -16.62
CA ARG A 703 -13.05 24.81 -17.10
C ARG A 703 -12.99 25.75 -15.89
N VAL A 704 -12.39 26.92 -16.05
CA VAL A 704 -12.37 27.92 -14.97
C VAL A 704 -13.79 28.33 -14.53
N THR A 705 -14.79 28.26 -15.41
CA THR A 705 -16.21 28.49 -15.08
C THR A 705 -16.82 27.43 -14.16
N GLU A 706 -16.20 26.26 -14.07
CA GLU A 706 -16.60 25.13 -13.21
C GLU A 706 -15.80 25.13 -11.89
N VAL A 707 -15.02 26.18 -11.63
CA VAL A 707 -14.26 26.38 -10.40
C VAL A 707 -15.06 27.33 -9.50
N SER A 708 -15.33 26.87 -8.28
CA SER A 708 -15.93 27.67 -7.20
C SER A 708 -14.90 27.89 -6.09
N ILE A 709 -14.83 29.12 -5.59
CA ILE A 709 -14.00 29.48 -4.44
C ILE A 709 -14.96 29.57 -3.24
N ASN A 710 -14.74 28.74 -2.22
CA ASN A 710 -15.52 28.74 -0.99
C ASN A 710 -14.79 29.45 0.15
#